data_AF-A0A6C1N340-F1
#
_entry.id   AF-A0A6C1N340-F1
#
_cell.length_a   1.000
_cell.length_b   1.000
_cell.length_c   1.000
_cell.angle_alpha   90.00
_cell.angle_beta   90.00
_cell.angle_gamma   90.00
#
_symmetry.space_group_name_H-M   'P 1'
#
loop_
_entity.id
_entity.type
_entity.pdbx_description
1 polymer ?
#
loop_
_entity_poly.entity_id
_entity_poly.type
_entity_poly.pdbx_seq_one_letter_code
_entity_poly.pdbx_strand_id
1 'polypeptide(L)'
;MISLNALNLSAAATSLCRRYPVVLMLVWLLAGCDGGSALSANREAPALTGTILMEQGTRVDQDTAVDILEGTRIDALQSPPLPGDVLLAGFVSHQAGDYPAPSEFFTPFPYPQDPEDAFQLPMLAGQGVSLRFFNALRDDSSIHVNTRLVGPDGGETVDQESDPSSPNRVLVAQQDGLHTLHIETTGGPPLRYLISTTPATTNSMDPVSGAEFILGEAIVTLVEQPIGLVSSVQSRLAPVSQRILGDLTRRWQMPAQRGGISEHRIGLLSSTAPGADRQATLEWIRELQEDPTIASASPNYVVRSLASSAGENDFLPLQKWHYGLVELNAPAGEAGPWASGLSGSGIRVAVLDTGVFSPDGAGNSWHPDLDDNIQCSTPFTENCFNAINPQTPPLDSGIFHGTHVAGTVAASFRDNGRITGVAFNAQLIPVKVLENLEGSIDSVIAGVNWVVNDGNPRADIINMSLGTSGDSPGLREAIERARQAGIVVVAAAGNDASRRQLFPAAYDSVLAVGAVDCIGQMSEFSNFGFWLDLVAPGGGGGSDCGENQRFVWSAGVDEDQQPATVGLLGTSMASPHVAGALALLLENQSGPLNREHLPAIIAALNREQRLHDVVEQPFSERRGRGLLDTSSLLALGDRITDLAVLVPDQRQIVFTHGVDSQTLEFRVAGNPQDSITEVIVNGVQDWFTVDSMGDNRFRIQLLRNAFPPDTAQRGDLQISYKSAQSGDLPREFSLPVSVQVPVDESQRNAGRHYVQLIPVDSNGDITEDDFHETIAEAVDGRYQFRFDPREIPPGDYLLIAGTDIDNNGLLCEDGEACSEFPETGGAQAITITPETRKTVTMTTRYLLPVSSQSTLGSQPRQQQ
;
A
#
# COMPACT_ATOMS: atom_id res chain seq x y z
N MET A 1 58.85 4.47 29.09
CA MET A 1 59.57 5.68 29.53
C MET A 1 58.63 6.50 30.38
N ILE A 2 59.03 6.76 31.63
CA ILE A 2 58.66 7.91 32.48
C ILE A 2 57.14 8.11 32.70
N SER A 3 56.48 7.49 33.70
CA SER A 3 56.56 7.70 35.18
C SER A 3 56.00 9.07 35.59
N LEU A 4 54.90 9.19 36.33
CA LEU A 4 54.70 9.20 37.81
C LEU A 4 53.44 10.09 37.99
N ASN A 5 52.57 10.07 38.99
CA ASN A 5 52.35 9.38 40.26
C ASN A 5 50.88 9.76 40.63
N ALA A 6 50.01 8.84 41.07
CA ALA A 6 49.96 8.26 42.41
C ALA A 6 49.59 9.33 43.46
N LEU A 7 48.40 9.32 44.08
CA LEU A 7 48.02 8.65 45.36
C LEU A 7 47.21 9.70 46.15
N ASN A 8 46.30 9.43 47.10
CA ASN A 8 45.48 8.30 47.51
C ASN A 8 44.64 8.78 48.72
N LEU A 9 43.52 8.10 48.98
CA LEU A 9 42.99 7.70 50.30
C LEU A 9 42.46 8.72 51.34
N SER A 10 41.18 8.47 51.67
CA SER A 10 40.63 8.24 53.04
C SER A 10 40.50 9.45 53.97
N ALA A 11 39.67 9.50 55.01
CA ALA A 11 38.44 8.85 55.45
C ALA A 11 38.03 9.57 56.75
N ALA A 12 36.74 9.58 57.06
CA ALA A 12 36.14 9.58 58.40
C ALA A 12 36.36 10.75 59.41
N ALA A 13 35.19 11.33 59.76
CA ALA A 13 34.64 11.47 61.13
C ALA A 13 34.91 12.71 62.02
N THR A 14 33.77 13.20 62.53
CA THR A 14 33.47 13.77 63.87
C THR A 14 33.72 15.24 64.22
N SER A 15 32.60 15.98 64.25
CA SER A 15 32.06 16.78 65.37
C SER A 15 32.82 18.00 65.93
N LEU A 16 32.21 19.19 65.99
CA LEU A 16 31.33 19.68 67.07
C LEU A 16 31.00 21.20 66.90
N CYS A 17 29.73 21.56 67.15
CA CYS A 17 29.18 22.85 67.65
C CYS A 17 29.66 24.21 67.05
N ARG A 18 28.77 25.10 66.59
CA ARG A 18 27.89 25.96 67.44
C ARG A 18 27.09 26.98 66.58
N ARG A 19 25.86 27.26 67.03
CA ARG A 19 25.02 28.49 66.89
C ARG A 19 24.03 28.64 65.71
N TYR A 20 22.78 28.25 66.01
CA TYR A 20 21.47 28.79 65.54
C TYR A 20 21.27 30.27 65.94
N PRO A 21 20.34 31.06 65.33
CA PRO A 21 18.87 30.84 65.27
C PRO A 21 18.21 31.11 63.89
N VAL A 22 17.18 30.36 63.45
CA VAL A 22 15.74 30.42 63.80
C VAL A 22 15.15 31.83 63.66
N VAL A 23 14.36 32.04 62.59
CA VAL A 23 13.33 33.07 62.54
C VAL A 23 12.00 32.39 62.21
N LEU A 24 11.12 32.40 63.21
CA LEU A 24 9.74 31.98 63.17
C LEU A 24 8.87 33.22 63.47
N MET A 25 7.68 33.21 62.89
CA MET A 25 6.52 34.08 63.11
C MET A 25 6.36 34.70 64.52
N LEU A 26 5.81 35.94 64.59
CA LEU A 26 4.46 36.28 65.13
C LEU A 26 4.32 37.83 65.23
N VAL A 27 3.33 38.45 64.55
CA VAL A 27 2.01 38.93 65.05
C VAL A 27 2.06 40.23 65.89
N TRP A 28 1.10 41.14 65.64
CA TRP A 28 0.18 41.84 66.57
C TRP A 28 -0.67 42.83 65.72
N LEU A 29 -1.96 42.56 65.43
CA LEU A 29 -3.21 42.77 66.21
C LEU A 29 -3.63 44.23 66.43
N LEU A 30 -4.81 44.59 65.89
CA LEU A 30 -5.99 45.27 66.51
C LEU A 30 -6.99 45.63 65.36
N ALA A 31 -8.09 44.89 65.15
CA ALA A 31 -9.39 44.91 65.83
C ALA A 31 -10.41 45.90 65.23
N GLY A 32 -11.44 45.34 64.58
CA GLY A 32 -12.69 46.00 64.22
C GLY A 32 -13.73 44.94 63.83
N CYS A 33 -14.69 44.68 64.72
CA CYS A 33 -15.82 43.78 64.52
C CYS A 33 -16.74 44.28 63.39
N ASP A 34 -17.27 43.39 62.53
CA ASP A 34 -18.71 43.13 62.49
C ASP A 34 -19.06 41.87 61.64
N GLY A 35 -20.10 41.15 62.07
CA GLY A 35 -21.00 40.36 61.22
C GLY A 35 -20.51 39.06 60.59
N GLY A 36 -20.70 37.94 61.28
CA GLY A 36 -20.63 36.61 60.66
C GLY A 36 -21.78 36.35 59.67
N SER A 37 -21.49 35.59 58.61
CA SER A 37 -22.50 34.87 57.81
C SER A 37 -21.82 33.71 57.07
N ALA A 38 -22.26 32.50 57.42
CA ALA A 38 -22.31 31.25 56.65
C ALA A 38 -21.23 30.95 55.59
N LEU A 39 -20.56 29.80 55.82
CA LEU A 39 -20.00 28.88 54.83
C LEU A 39 -20.52 29.10 53.40
N SER A 40 -19.76 29.86 52.60
CA SER A 40 -19.83 29.79 51.15
C SER A 40 -18.96 28.61 50.74
N ALA A 41 -19.60 27.49 50.39
CA ALA A 41 -18.97 26.49 49.55
C ALA A 41 -18.39 27.24 48.35
N ASN A 42 -17.08 27.08 48.11
CA ASN A 42 -16.39 27.62 46.95
C ASN A 42 -16.97 26.93 45.71
N ARG A 43 -18.14 27.37 45.24
CA ARG A 43 -18.73 26.94 43.98
C ARG A 43 -17.82 27.55 42.92
N GLU A 44 -17.03 26.71 42.25
CA GLU A 44 -16.30 27.09 41.03
C GLU A 44 -17.21 27.95 40.13
N ALA A 45 -16.67 28.94 39.43
CA ALA A 45 -17.49 29.71 38.49
C ALA A 45 -18.11 28.79 37.42
N PRO A 46 -19.34 29.06 36.93
CA PRO A 46 -19.86 28.44 35.71
C PRO A 46 -18.81 28.46 34.60
N ALA A 47 -18.74 27.38 33.83
CA ALA A 47 -17.71 27.20 32.82
C ALA A 47 -18.14 26.16 31.79
N LEU A 48 -17.90 26.45 30.52
CA LEU A 48 -17.75 25.42 29.50
C LEU A 48 -16.24 25.15 29.39
N THR A 49 -15.82 23.93 29.67
CA THR A 49 -14.43 23.51 29.59
C THR A 49 -14.31 22.33 28.64
N GLY A 50 -13.13 22.07 28.11
CA GLY A 50 -12.94 20.82 27.40
C GLY A 50 -11.48 20.45 27.18
N THR A 51 -11.33 19.24 26.67
CA THR A 51 -10.04 18.67 26.28
C THR A 51 -10.10 18.25 24.82
N ILE A 52 -9.10 18.67 24.03
CA ILE A 52 -8.90 18.20 22.66
C ILE A 52 -7.79 17.15 22.68
N LEU A 53 -8.09 15.98 22.11
CA LEU A 53 -7.18 14.86 21.94
C LEU A 53 -6.73 14.79 20.47
N MET A 54 -5.49 14.40 20.22
CA MET A 54 -4.97 14.24 18.86
C MET A 54 -4.93 12.77 18.45
N GLU A 55 -5.07 12.51 17.16
CA GLU A 55 -4.71 11.23 16.55
C GLU A 55 -3.23 10.87 16.84
N GLN A 56 -2.91 9.59 16.69
CA GLN A 56 -1.56 9.08 16.92
C GLN A 56 -0.62 9.57 15.82
N GLY A 57 0.63 9.88 16.17
CA GLY A 57 1.64 10.33 15.20
C GLY A 57 1.48 11.79 14.74
N THR A 58 0.44 12.50 15.19
CA THR A 58 0.19 13.91 14.85
C THR A 58 1.32 14.81 15.33
N ARG A 59 1.93 15.51 14.38
CA ARG A 59 2.95 16.54 14.55
C ARG A 59 2.56 17.77 13.74
N VAL A 60 3.11 18.91 14.14
CA VAL A 60 3.10 20.13 13.37
C VAL A 60 4.55 20.57 13.21
N ASP A 61 4.80 21.32 12.15
CA ASP A 61 6.04 22.05 12.02
C ASP A 61 6.28 22.97 13.23
N GLN A 62 7.54 23.18 13.57
CA GLN A 62 7.91 23.89 14.80
C GLN A 62 7.78 25.41 14.67
N ASP A 63 7.75 25.92 13.45
CA ASP A 63 7.51 27.32 13.14
C ASP A 63 6.43 27.49 12.09
N THR A 64 5.17 27.42 12.53
CA THR A 64 4.02 27.77 11.68
C THR A 64 4.04 29.24 11.27
N ALA A 65 3.17 29.65 10.33
CA ALA A 65 3.10 31.04 9.91
C ALA A 65 2.90 32.02 11.08
N VAL A 66 2.08 31.63 12.07
CA VAL A 66 1.85 32.42 13.29
C VAL A 66 3.12 32.51 14.15
N ASP A 67 3.83 31.40 14.34
CA ASP A 67 5.06 31.36 15.15
C ASP A 67 6.13 32.30 14.57
N ILE A 68 6.30 32.27 13.24
CA ILE A 68 7.26 33.13 12.53
C ILE A 68 6.87 34.60 12.65
N LEU A 69 5.58 34.94 12.55
CA LEU A 69 5.08 36.31 12.72
C LEU A 69 5.27 36.81 14.16
N GLU A 70 5.19 35.91 15.16
CA GLU A 70 5.46 36.19 16.57
C GLU A 70 6.97 36.21 16.91
N GLY A 71 7.84 35.93 15.93
CA GLY A 71 9.30 36.04 16.03
C GLY A 71 10.03 34.74 16.35
N THR A 72 9.35 33.59 16.26
CA THR A 72 9.91 32.25 16.45
C THR A 72 10.17 31.63 15.08
N ARG A 73 11.44 31.48 14.71
CA ARG A 73 11.87 30.72 13.52
C ARG A 73 12.85 29.65 13.95
N ILE A 74 12.61 28.41 13.55
CA ILE A 74 13.39 27.26 13.98
C ILE A 74 13.94 26.58 12.73
N ASP A 75 15.28 26.53 12.65
CA ASP A 75 15.92 25.79 11.58
C ASP A 75 15.74 24.28 11.85
N ALA A 76 15.16 23.58 10.89
CA ALA A 76 15.01 22.13 10.80
C ALA A 76 16.14 21.27 11.38
N LEU A 77 17.40 21.65 11.18
CA LEU A 77 18.56 20.91 11.69
C LEU A 77 18.73 21.00 13.22
N GLN A 78 17.96 21.87 13.88
CA GLN A 78 17.93 22.03 15.33
C GLN A 78 16.80 21.21 15.98
N SER A 79 15.87 20.70 15.17
CA SER A 79 14.75 19.86 15.61
C SER A 79 15.20 18.42 15.86
N PRO A 80 14.70 17.75 16.92
CA PRO A 80 14.94 16.33 17.11
C PRO A 80 14.31 15.50 15.98
N PRO A 81 14.85 14.31 15.67
CA PRO A 81 14.26 13.40 14.69
C PRO A 81 12.77 13.14 14.97
N LEU A 82 11.97 13.20 13.91
CA LEU A 82 10.59 12.77 13.92
C LEU A 82 10.52 11.25 14.06
N PRO A 83 9.40 10.69 14.56
CA PRO A 83 9.22 9.25 14.64
C PRO A 83 9.07 8.60 13.26
N GLY A 84 9.28 7.28 13.21
CA GLY A 84 9.16 6.49 11.98
C GLY A 84 7.74 6.44 11.40
N ASP A 85 6.70 6.66 12.21
CA ASP A 85 5.28 6.83 11.86
C ASP A 85 4.80 8.23 12.25
N VAL A 86 4.85 9.18 11.32
CA VAL A 86 4.46 10.58 11.57
C VAL A 86 3.36 11.01 10.62
N LEU A 87 2.44 11.82 11.11
CA LEU A 87 1.56 12.66 10.32
C LEU A 87 1.86 14.11 10.71
N LEU A 88 2.64 14.82 9.89
CA LEU A 88 3.08 16.18 10.16
C LEU A 88 2.41 17.17 9.22
N ALA A 89 1.86 18.27 9.74
CA ALA A 89 1.43 19.40 8.93
C ALA A 89 2.41 20.58 9.03
N GLY A 90 2.60 21.31 7.94
CA GLY A 90 3.44 22.49 7.93
C GLY A 90 3.10 23.46 6.80
N PHE A 91 3.94 24.47 6.64
CA PHE A 91 3.71 25.62 5.77
C PHE A 91 5.00 26.08 5.11
N VAL A 92 5.00 26.31 3.80
CA VAL A 92 6.08 27.01 3.11
C VAL A 92 5.55 28.21 2.32
N SER A 93 6.35 29.26 2.22
CA SER A 93 6.08 30.42 1.38
C SER A 93 7.35 31.05 0.81
N HIS A 94 7.40 31.24 -0.50
CA HIS A 94 8.58 31.83 -1.14
C HIS A 94 8.85 33.29 -0.73
N GLN A 95 7.79 34.03 -0.38
CA GLN A 95 7.84 35.45 -0.04
C GLN A 95 6.86 35.79 1.09
N ALA A 96 7.01 36.95 1.71
CA ALA A 96 6.02 37.47 2.66
C ALA A 96 4.95 38.27 1.92
N GLY A 97 3.73 38.29 2.44
CA GLY A 97 2.61 39.02 1.83
C GLY A 97 1.35 38.99 2.69
N ASP A 98 0.23 39.35 2.07
CA ASP A 98 -1.09 39.33 2.69
C ASP A 98 -2.06 38.49 1.86
N TYR A 99 -2.90 37.71 2.53
CA TYR A 99 -4.03 37.04 1.88
C TYR A 99 -5.10 38.03 1.45
N PRO A 100 -5.84 37.78 0.36
CA PRO A 100 -7.01 38.57 0.00
C PRO A 100 -8.02 38.58 1.16
N ALA A 101 -8.49 39.77 1.56
CA ALA A 101 -9.49 39.87 2.62
C ALA A 101 -10.78 39.11 2.22
N PRO A 102 -11.34 38.26 3.09
CA PRO A 102 -12.54 37.48 2.79
C PRO A 102 -13.80 38.35 2.58
N SER A 103 -13.81 39.59 3.07
CA SER A 103 -14.80 40.62 2.72
C SER A 103 -14.25 42.03 2.97
N GLU A 104 -14.96 43.08 2.52
CA GLU A 104 -14.60 44.50 2.73
C GLU A 104 -14.53 44.92 4.22
N PHE A 105 -14.99 44.05 5.14
CA PHE A 105 -15.06 44.32 6.58
C PHE A 105 -13.96 43.64 7.40
N PHE A 106 -13.12 42.80 6.78
CA PHE A 106 -12.01 42.12 7.45
C PHE A 106 -10.65 42.71 7.03
N THR A 107 -9.72 42.76 7.97
CA THR A 107 -8.31 43.06 7.71
C THR A 107 -7.66 41.86 7.01
N PRO A 108 -6.82 42.08 5.99
CA PRO A 108 -6.00 41.03 5.40
C PRO A 108 -5.14 40.33 6.46
N PHE A 109 -5.03 39.01 6.36
CA PHE A 109 -4.13 38.24 7.21
C PHE A 109 -2.74 38.15 6.55
N PRO A 110 -1.65 38.48 7.26
CA PRO A 110 -0.31 38.37 6.72
C PRO A 110 0.20 36.93 6.76
N TYR A 111 1.05 36.58 5.80
CA TYR A 111 1.87 35.37 5.84
C TYR A 111 3.37 35.72 5.73
N PRO A 112 4.24 35.02 6.47
CA PRO A 112 5.67 35.27 6.44
C PRO A 112 6.33 34.63 5.22
N GLN A 113 7.56 35.08 4.92
CA GLN A 113 8.43 34.36 3.99
C GLN A 113 8.99 33.13 4.72
N ASP A 114 8.84 31.95 4.15
CA ASP A 114 9.39 30.71 4.67
C ASP A 114 9.75 29.70 3.55
N PRO A 115 10.94 29.84 2.95
CA PRO A 115 11.22 29.22 1.66
C PRO A 115 11.61 27.74 1.76
N GLU A 116 12.00 27.24 2.93
CA GLU A 116 12.51 25.88 3.10
C GLU A 116 12.23 25.32 4.49
N ASP A 117 11.64 24.13 4.52
CA ASP A 117 11.51 23.30 5.72
C ASP A 117 12.33 22.03 5.57
N ALA A 118 12.80 21.50 6.69
CA ALA A 118 13.46 20.20 6.71
C ALA A 118 13.16 19.37 7.95
N PHE A 119 13.18 18.05 7.77
CA PHE A 119 12.79 17.10 8.80
C PHE A 119 13.73 15.90 8.82
N GLN A 120 14.19 15.53 10.01
CA GLN A 120 14.99 14.33 10.22
C GLN A 120 14.06 13.13 10.45
N LEU A 121 14.14 12.12 9.59
CA LEU A 121 13.30 10.93 9.58
C LEU A 121 14.16 9.66 9.72
N PRO A 122 14.00 8.84 10.77
CA PRO A 122 14.58 7.52 10.84
C PRO A 122 13.81 6.60 9.90
N MET A 123 14.42 6.24 8.77
CA MET A 123 13.78 5.46 7.71
C MET A 123 14.55 4.17 7.44
N LEU A 124 13.83 3.10 7.13
CA LEU A 124 14.43 1.90 6.56
C LEU A 124 14.53 2.06 5.03
N ALA A 125 15.53 1.43 4.42
CA ALA A 125 15.64 1.31 2.98
C ALA A 125 14.31 0.79 2.43
N GLY A 126 13.73 1.51 1.48
CA GLY A 126 12.45 1.21 0.87
C GLY A 126 11.23 1.82 1.54
N GLN A 127 11.38 2.43 2.71
CA GLN A 127 10.30 3.16 3.34
C GLN A 127 9.99 4.42 2.52
N GLY A 128 8.70 4.69 2.33
CA GLY A 128 8.23 5.88 1.63
C GLY A 128 7.90 7.00 2.61
N VAL A 129 8.17 8.24 2.21
CA VAL A 129 7.56 9.43 2.79
C VAL A 129 6.67 10.07 1.75
N SER A 130 5.38 10.16 2.06
CA SER A 130 4.39 10.83 1.22
C SER A 130 4.28 12.29 1.66
N LEU A 131 4.27 13.20 0.68
CA LEU A 131 3.94 14.59 0.89
C LEU A 131 2.67 14.93 0.12
N ARG A 132 1.79 15.71 0.72
CA ARG A 132 0.61 16.26 0.06
C ARG A 132 0.62 17.76 0.19
N PHE A 133 0.36 18.47 -0.89
CA PHE A 133 0.36 19.93 -0.92
C PHE A 133 -1.05 20.48 -1.11
N PHE A 134 -1.35 21.56 -0.39
CA PHE A 134 -2.63 22.26 -0.42
C PHE A 134 -2.38 23.74 -0.73
N ASN A 135 -3.06 24.23 -1.78
CA ASN A 135 -2.93 25.61 -2.19
C ASN A 135 -3.90 26.50 -1.39
N ALA A 136 -3.37 27.54 -0.76
CA ALA A 136 -4.16 28.52 -0.04
C ALA A 136 -4.96 29.47 -0.98
N LEU A 137 -4.49 29.69 -2.21
CA LEU A 137 -5.17 30.53 -3.21
C LEU A 137 -5.69 29.69 -4.38
N ARG A 138 -7.00 29.41 -4.39
CA ARG A 138 -7.68 28.71 -5.50
C ARG A 138 -7.41 29.45 -6.82
N ASP A 139 -6.95 28.72 -7.84
CA ASP A 139 -6.67 29.15 -9.22
C ASP A 139 -5.27 29.72 -9.54
N ASP A 140 -4.28 29.66 -8.63
CA ASP A 140 -2.89 30.00 -8.96
C ASP A 140 -2.07 28.76 -9.38
N SER A 141 -1.68 28.72 -10.66
CA SER A 141 -0.88 27.62 -11.25
C SER A 141 0.63 27.86 -11.18
N SER A 142 1.10 28.91 -10.48
CA SER A 142 2.52 29.30 -10.39
C SER A 142 3.30 28.62 -9.26
N ILE A 143 2.83 27.47 -8.77
CA ILE A 143 3.45 26.74 -7.65
C ILE A 143 4.72 26.03 -8.10
N HIS A 144 5.85 26.36 -7.47
CA HIS A 144 7.12 25.65 -7.63
C HIS A 144 7.61 25.15 -6.27
N VAL A 145 7.48 23.84 -6.03
CA VAL A 145 8.01 23.16 -4.84
C VAL A 145 8.98 22.06 -5.27
N ASN A 146 10.16 22.07 -4.69
CA ASN A 146 11.18 21.04 -4.82
C ASN A 146 11.21 20.20 -3.54
N THR A 147 11.27 18.88 -3.69
CA THR A 147 11.42 17.98 -2.54
C THR A 147 12.61 17.07 -2.74
N ARG A 148 13.42 16.91 -1.68
CA ARG A 148 14.58 16.02 -1.70
C ARG A 148 14.65 15.23 -0.41
N LEU A 149 15.00 13.96 -0.54
CA LEU A 149 15.28 13.07 0.60
C LEU A 149 16.76 12.71 0.56
N VAL A 150 17.51 13.17 1.56
CA VAL A 150 18.96 12.99 1.69
C VAL A 150 19.22 11.86 2.68
N GLY A 151 19.89 10.80 2.24
CA GLY A 151 20.28 9.67 3.09
C GLY A 151 21.52 9.94 3.95
N PRO A 152 21.83 9.04 4.90
CA PRO A 152 22.94 9.21 5.84
C PRO A 152 24.32 9.29 5.17
N ASP A 153 24.49 8.65 4.02
CA ASP A 153 25.73 8.69 3.22
C ASP A 153 25.79 9.87 2.24
N GLY A 154 24.78 10.76 2.25
CA GLY A 154 24.62 11.86 1.29
C GLY A 154 24.04 11.43 -0.06
N GLY A 155 23.51 10.22 -0.17
CA GLY A 155 22.74 9.80 -1.35
C GLY A 155 21.39 10.51 -1.41
N GLU A 156 21.06 11.12 -2.54
CA GLU A 156 19.85 11.95 -2.68
C GLU A 156 18.83 11.30 -3.60
N THR A 157 17.57 11.24 -3.16
CA THR A 157 16.42 11.04 -4.05
C THR A 157 15.77 12.40 -4.25
N VAL A 158 15.76 12.87 -5.49
CA VAL A 158 15.26 14.21 -5.83
C VAL A 158 14.03 14.07 -6.72
N ASP A 159 12.96 14.77 -6.35
CA ASP A 159 11.85 15.07 -7.25
C ASP A 159 11.99 16.53 -7.71
N GLN A 160 12.27 16.75 -8.99
CA GLN A 160 12.38 18.10 -9.58
C GLN A 160 11.26 18.34 -10.60
N GLU A 161 10.41 19.34 -10.31
CA GLU A 161 9.49 20.11 -11.20
C GLU A 161 8.54 19.32 -12.15
N SER A 162 7.34 19.71 -12.55
CA SER A 162 6.57 20.96 -12.57
C SER A 162 5.11 20.60 -12.90
N ASP A 163 4.49 19.70 -12.12
CA ASP A 163 3.11 19.28 -12.40
C ASP A 163 2.16 19.68 -11.26
N PRO A 164 1.42 20.81 -11.41
CA PRO A 164 0.39 21.22 -10.46
C PRO A 164 -0.83 20.28 -10.43
N SER A 165 -0.91 19.27 -11.32
CA SER A 165 -2.00 18.28 -11.36
C SER A 165 -1.80 17.07 -10.44
N SER A 166 -0.60 16.88 -9.90
CA SER A 166 -0.33 15.89 -8.86
C SER A 166 -0.17 16.62 -7.52
N PRO A 167 -1.11 16.56 -6.58
CA PRO A 167 -0.94 17.16 -5.25
C PRO A 167 -0.10 16.28 -4.31
N ASN A 168 0.19 15.03 -4.70
CA ASN A 168 0.84 14.04 -3.85
C ASN A 168 2.23 13.69 -4.40
N ARG A 169 3.19 13.53 -3.49
CA ARG A 169 4.57 13.10 -3.76
C ARG A 169 4.91 11.91 -2.87
N VAL A 170 5.80 11.04 -3.35
CA VAL A 170 6.34 9.94 -2.57
C VAL A 170 7.83 9.85 -2.84
N LEU A 171 8.65 10.06 -1.80
CA LEU A 171 10.09 9.86 -1.84
C LEU A 171 10.41 8.56 -1.10
N VAL A 172 11.37 7.77 -1.60
CA VAL A 172 11.69 6.45 -1.05
C VAL A 172 13.14 6.44 -0.56
N ALA A 173 13.33 6.06 0.71
CA ALA A 173 14.66 5.90 1.29
C ALA A 173 15.44 4.79 0.56
N GLN A 174 16.69 5.06 0.18
CA GLN A 174 17.51 4.07 -0.55
C GLN A 174 18.34 3.19 0.40
N GLN A 175 18.49 3.60 1.65
CA GLN A 175 19.33 2.97 2.67
C GLN A 175 18.61 3.01 4.03
N ASP A 176 19.08 2.22 4.99
CA ASP A 176 18.63 2.32 6.37
C ASP A 176 19.34 3.49 7.06
N GLY A 177 18.63 4.25 7.87
CA GLY A 177 19.23 5.27 8.74
C GLY A 177 18.45 6.58 8.78
N LEU A 178 19.10 7.60 9.36
CA LEU A 178 18.51 8.92 9.49
C LEU A 178 18.60 9.67 8.15
N HIS A 179 17.44 10.01 7.61
CA HIS A 179 17.31 10.80 6.38
C HIS A 179 16.89 12.23 6.71
N THR A 180 17.26 13.18 5.86
CA THR A 180 16.74 14.55 5.92
C THR A 180 15.82 14.78 4.73
N LEU A 181 14.54 15.00 5.00
CA LEU A 181 13.57 15.47 4.02
C LEU A 181 13.66 16.99 3.95
N HIS A 182 13.77 17.56 2.75
CA HIS A 182 13.65 19.00 2.53
C HIS A 182 12.46 19.31 1.63
N ILE A 183 11.76 20.38 1.95
CA ILE A 183 10.64 20.95 1.20
C ILE A 183 11.00 22.40 0.92
N GLU A 184 11.19 22.76 -0.35
CA GLU A 184 11.66 24.08 -0.74
C GLU A 184 10.73 24.70 -1.77
N THR A 185 10.32 25.96 -1.58
CA THR A 185 9.52 26.71 -2.55
C THR A 185 10.35 27.77 -3.27
N THR A 186 10.32 27.73 -4.60
CA THR A 186 11.06 28.65 -5.48
C THR A 186 10.17 29.72 -6.11
N GLY A 187 8.86 29.68 -5.85
CA GLY A 187 7.86 30.64 -6.33
C GLY A 187 6.42 30.18 -6.09
N GLY A 188 5.48 31.12 -6.21
CA GLY A 188 4.04 30.89 -6.02
C GLY A 188 3.50 31.44 -4.69
N PRO A 189 2.19 31.31 -4.45
CA PRO A 189 1.56 31.68 -3.18
C PRO A 189 1.93 30.69 -2.07
N PRO A 190 1.59 30.99 -0.81
CA PRO A 190 1.88 30.09 0.30
C PRO A 190 1.17 28.74 0.17
N LEU A 191 1.80 27.70 0.72
CA LEU A 191 1.38 26.31 0.59
C LEU A 191 1.39 25.64 1.95
N ARG A 192 0.29 24.96 2.27
CA ARG A 192 0.27 23.98 3.35
C ARG A 192 0.72 22.63 2.81
N TYR A 193 1.31 21.82 3.66
CA TYR A 193 1.60 20.43 3.31
C TYR A 193 1.31 19.47 4.46
N LEU A 194 1.08 18.21 4.10
CA LEU A 194 1.04 17.09 5.02
C LEU A 194 2.11 16.07 4.64
N ILE A 195 2.90 15.65 5.62
CA ILE A 195 3.89 14.58 5.52
C ILE A 195 3.32 13.36 6.21
N SER A 196 3.33 12.21 5.55
CA SER A 196 3.10 10.92 6.18
C SER A 196 4.20 9.94 5.83
N THR A 197 4.73 9.24 6.83
CA THR A 197 5.65 8.13 6.58
C THR A 197 4.85 6.85 6.46
N THR A 198 5.08 6.09 5.39
CA THR A 198 4.46 4.78 5.27
C THR A 198 5.17 3.81 6.21
N PRO A 199 4.43 2.89 6.85
CA PRO A 199 5.09 1.83 7.55
C PRO A 199 5.97 1.02 6.62
N ALA A 200 7.13 0.57 7.12
CA ALA A 200 8.06 -0.21 6.34
C ALA A 200 7.39 -1.44 5.69
N THR A 201 6.24 -1.91 6.21
CA THR A 201 5.60 -3.16 5.76
C THR A 201 4.10 -3.35 6.10
N THR A 202 3.36 -2.41 6.72
CA THR A 202 1.90 -2.57 6.93
C THR A 202 1.04 -1.69 6.01
N ASN A 203 0.25 -2.37 5.17
CA ASN A 203 -1.20 -2.25 5.10
C ASN A 203 -1.83 -1.10 5.93
N SER A 204 -1.76 0.12 5.43
CA SER A 204 -2.92 1.00 5.46
C SER A 204 -3.28 1.27 4.01
N MET A 205 -4.43 0.74 3.59
CA MET A 205 -5.13 1.23 2.43
C MET A 205 -5.26 2.74 2.60
N ASP A 206 -4.43 3.50 1.89
CA ASP A 206 -4.85 4.81 1.44
C ASP A 206 -5.34 4.57 0.02
N PRO A 207 -6.65 4.32 -0.18
CA PRO A 207 -7.15 4.14 -1.51
C PRO A 207 -6.98 5.51 -2.20
N VAL A 208 -6.52 5.46 -3.44
CA VAL A 208 -6.81 6.49 -4.45
C VAL A 208 -5.86 7.68 -4.62
N SER A 209 -4.56 7.59 -4.31
CA SER A 209 -3.63 8.66 -4.72
C SER A 209 -2.98 8.49 -6.11
N GLY A 210 -3.01 7.31 -6.74
CA GLY A 210 -2.35 7.14 -8.05
C GLY A 210 -2.75 5.91 -8.87
N ALA A 211 -3.60 5.02 -8.33
CA ALA A 211 -4.16 3.93 -9.12
C ALA A 211 -5.28 4.48 -10.03
N GLU A 212 -5.17 4.21 -11.31
CA GLU A 212 -6.20 4.56 -12.29
C GLU A 212 -7.35 3.55 -12.23
N PHE A 213 -8.58 4.02 -12.43
CA PHE A 213 -9.78 3.20 -12.42
C PHE A 213 -10.81 3.74 -13.40
N ILE A 214 -11.72 2.86 -13.84
CA ILE A 214 -12.80 3.22 -14.74
C ILE A 214 -13.82 4.08 -13.99
N LEU A 215 -14.01 5.32 -14.45
CA LEU A 215 -14.93 6.28 -13.82
C LEU A 215 -16.37 5.77 -13.88
N GLY A 216 -17.10 5.93 -12.78
CA GLY A 216 -18.47 5.48 -12.63
C GLY A 216 -18.63 3.95 -12.51
N GLU A 217 -17.56 3.19 -12.29
CA GLU A 217 -17.64 1.74 -12.09
C GLU A 217 -17.05 1.28 -10.76
N ALA A 218 -17.72 0.31 -10.13
CA ALA A 218 -17.31 -0.30 -8.88
C ALA A 218 -17.34 -1.83 -8.97
N ILE A 219 -16.37 -2.50 -8.35
CA ILE A 219 -16.41 -3.94 -8.07
C ILE A 219 -17.06 -4.11 -6.70
N VAL A 220 -18.14 -4.88 -6.64
CA VAL A 220 -18.95 -5.09 -5.44
C VAL A 220 -19.06 -6.58 -5.15
N THR A 221 -18.75 -6.97 -3.93
CA THR A 221 -19.00 -8.33 -3.39
C THR A 221 -20.12 -8.24 -2.38
N LEU A 222 -21.16 -9.07 -2.55
CA LEU A 222 -22.32 -9.12 -1.67
C LEU A 222 -22.07 -10.03 -0.46
N VAL A 223 -22.74 -9.73 0.66
CA VAL A 223 -22.76 -10.64 1.83
C VAL A 223 -23.56 -11.90 1.49
N GLU A 224 -23.05 -13.07 1.84
CA GLU A 224 -23.75 -14.34 1.69
C GLU A 224 -24.96 -14.40 2.64
N GLN A 225 -26.19 -14.40 2.10
CA GLN A 225 -27.42 -14.43 2.89
C GLN A 225 -28.06 -15.83 2.86
N PRO A 226 -28.62 -16.33 3.98
CA PRO A 226 -29.31 -17.61 4.00
C PRO A 226 -30.46 -17.63 2.99
N ILE A 227 -30.61 -18.77 2.31
CA ILE A 227 -31.58 -19.01 1.22
C ILE A 227 -33.00 -18.70 1.71
N GLY A 228 -33.52 -17.51 1.37
CA GLY A 228 -34.88 -17.09 1.76
C GLY A 228 -35.18 -15.58 1.73
N LEU A 229 -34.17 -14.70 1.65
CA LEU A 229 -34.33 -13.23 1.71
C LEU A 229 -33.85 -12.48 0.45
N VAL A 230 -33.79 -13.15 -0.70
CA VAL A 230 -33.24 -12.59 -1.96
C VAL A 230 -34.10 -11.43 -2.51
N SER A 231 -35.36 -11.28 -2.09
CA SER A 231 -36.29 -10.31 -2.68
C SER A 231 -36.12 -8.86 -2.21
N SER A 232 -35.58 -8.60 -1.00
CA SER A 232 -35.49 -7.23 -0.47
C SER A 232 -34.28 -6.46 -1.02
N VAL A 233 -33.17 -7.14 -1.29
CA VAL A 233 -31.94 -6.54 -1.83
C VAL A 233 -32.15 -6.13 -3.30
N GLN A 234 -32.76 -7.01 -4.12
CA GLN A 234 -33.08 -6.70 -5.52
C GLN A 234 -34.02 -5.49 -5.70
N SER A 235 -34.89 -5.23 -4.72
CA SER A 235 -35.85 -4.12 -4.80
C SER A 235 -35.25 -2.73 -4.57
N ARG A 236 -34.06 -2.63 -3.95
CA ARG A 236 -33.34 -1.37 -3.70
C ARG A 236 -32.30 -1.00 -4.78
N LEU A 237 -32.02 -1.91 -5.71
CA LEU A 237 -30.92 -1.82 -6.69
C LEU A 237 -31.33 -1.40 -8.11
N ALA A 238 -32.60 -1.08 -8.37
CA ALA A 238 -33.07 -0.68 -9.69
C ALA A 238 -32.94 0.84 -9.84
N PRO A 239 -31.84 1.37 -10.43
CA PRO A 239 -31.41 1.00 -11.77
C PRO A 239 -29.87 0.92 -11.93
N VAL A 240 -29.18 0.12 -11.13
CA VAL A 240 -27.73 -0.11 -11.29
C VAL A 240 -27.52 -1.16 -12.39
N SER A 241 -26.90 -0.78 -13.51
CA SER A 241 -26.45 -1.75 -14.52
C SER A 241 -25.36 -2.62 -13.90
N GLN A 242 -25.49 -3.94 -14.00
CA GLN A 242 -24.57 -4.88 -13.38
C GLN A 242 -24.05 -5.92 -14.37
N ARG A 243 -22.77 -6.24 -14.24
CA ARG A 243 -22.11 -7.38 -14.87
C ARG A 243 -21.83 -8.45 -13.82
N ILE A 244 -22.25 -9.68 -14.07
CA ILE A 244 -22.00 -10.82 -13.19
C ILE A 244 -20.56 -11.30 -13.40
N LEU A 245 -19.77 -11.38 -12.31
CA LEU A 245 -18.37 -11.81 -12.36
C LEU A 245 -18.11 -13.13 -11.63
N GLY A 246 -18.98 -13.52 -10.70
CA GLY A 246 -18.92 -14.77 -9.93
C GLY A 246 -20.22 -14.96 -9.15
N ASP A 247 -20.22 -15.77 -8.09
CA ASP A 247 -21.45 -16.03 -7.33
C ASP A 247 -21.94 -14.79 -6.57
N LEU A 248 -21.03 -14.08 -5.89
CA LEU A 248 -21.35 -12.88 -5.10
C LEU A 248 -20.71 -11.59 -5.64
N THR A 249 -19.70 -11.69 -6.51
CA THR A 249 -18.96 -10.54 -7.06
C THR A 249 -19.60 -10.02 -8.36
N ARG A 250 -19.77 -8.70 -8.46
CA ARG A 250 -20.38 -8.01 -9.62
C ARG A 250 -19.58 -6.74 -9.94
N ARG A 251 -19.59 -6.31 -11.21
CA ARG A 251 -19.27 -4.92 -11.55
C ARG A 251 -20.55 -4.12 -11.64
N TRP A 252 -20.65 -3.02 -10.92
CA TRP A 252 -21.78 -2.11 -10.90
C TRP A 252 -21.42 -0.82 -11.63
N GLN A 253 -22.39 -0.24 -12.33
CA GLN A 253 -22.26 1.06 -12.98
C GLN A 253 -23.07 2.12 -12.22
N MET A 254 -22.45 3.27 -11.97
CA MET A 254 -23.05 4.37 -11.23
C MET A 254 -24.34 4.84 -11.92
N PRO A 255 -25.47 4.98 -11.20
CA PRO A 255 -26.71 5.47 -11.78
C PRO A 255 -26.59 6.88 -12.35
N ALA A 256 -27.13 7.11 -13.55
CA ALA A 256 -27.06 8.40 -14.26
C ALA A 256 -27.66 9.59 -13.48
N GLN A 257 -28.55 9.36 -12.52
CA GLN A 257 -29.18 10.40 -11.71
C GLN A 257 -28.24 11.04 -10.66
N ARG A 258 -27.06 10.45 -10.42
CA ARG A 258 -26.07 10.96 -9.46
C ARG A 258 -25.17 12.06 -10.03
N GLY A 259 -24.97 12.08 -11.34
CA GLY A 259 -24.10 13.06 -12.01
C GLY A 259 -24.71 14.46 -12.15
N GLY A 260 -25.62 14.86 -11.26
CA GLY A 260 -26.54 15.99 -11.42
C GLY A 260 -26.80 16.84 -10.16
N ILE A 261 -25.84 17.00 -9.27
CA ILE A 261 -25.86 17.98 -8.16
C ILE A 261 -24.66 18.91 -8.42
N SER A 262 -24.71 20.19 -8.79
CA SER A 262 -25.71 21.27 -8.72
C SER A 262 -25.56 22.23 -9.93
N GLU A 263 -26.70 22.63 -10.54
CA GLU A 263 -26.82 23.61 -11.63
C GLU A 263 -26.59 25.09 -11.20
N HIS A 264 -25.49 25.39 -10.49
CA HIS A 264 -25.13 26.79 -10.15
C HIS A 264 -23.67 27.15 -10.51
N ARG A 265 -23.16 26.68 -11.65
CA ARG A 265 -21.92 27.21 -12.22
C ARG A 265 -22.08 27.53 -13.71
N ILE A 266 -21.90 28.82 -14.02
CA ILE A 266 -21.93 29.44 -15.35
C ILE A 266 -20.91 28.74 -16.26
N GLY A 267 -21.37 28.31 -17.44
CA GLY A 267 -20.62 27.40 -18.30
C GLY A 267 -19.66 28.04 -19.30
N LEU A 268 -18.81 27.18 -19.89
CA LEU A 268 -18.46 27.15 -21.31
C LEU A 268 -17.67 25.85 -21.67
N LEU A 269 -18.27 25.03 -22.57
CA LEU A 269 -17.68 24.05 -23.53
C LEU A 269 -16.92 22.80 -22.98
N SER A 270 -17.56 21.61 -22.88
CA SER A 270 -17.80 20.54 -23.90
C SER A 270 -16.52 19.88 -24.46
N SER A 271 -16.25 18.57 -24.43
CA SER A 271 -17.06 17.32 -24.55
C SER A 271 -16.26 16.10 -24.05
N THR A 272 -16.75 15.17 -23.24
CA THR A 272 -17.45 13.90 -23.63
C THR A 272 -17.84 13.11 -22.36
N ALA A 273 -19.02 12.45 -22.39
CA ALA A 273 -19.73 11.66 -21.36
C ALA A 273 -20.42 12.46 -20.20
N PRO A 274 -21.75 12.28 -19.97
CA PRO A 274 -22.47 12.92 -18.87
C PRO A 274 -22.32 12.12 -17.55
N GLY A 275 -21.64 12.69 -16.56
CA GLY A 275 -21.98 12.48 -15.13
C GLY A 275 -21.04 11.67 -14.22
N ALA A 276 -19.76 11.43 -14.56
CA ALA A 276 -18.84 10.79 -13.61
C ALA A 276 -17.45 11.42 -13.65
N ASP A 277 -17.13 12.24 -12.65
CA ASP A 277 -15.74 12.56 -12.34
C ASP A 277 -15.17 11.57 -11.32
N ARG A 278 -13.85 11.64 -11.14
CA ARG A 278 -13.09 10.78 -10.23
C ARG A 278 -13.63 10.84 -8.81
N GLN A 279 -14.04 12.01 -8.35
CA GLN A 279 -14.51 12.23 -6.99
C GLN A 279 -15.88 11.60 -6.76
N ALA A 280 -16.85 11.85 -7.65
CA ALA A 280 -18.19 11.28 -7.58
C ALA A 280 -18.19 9.74 -7.57
N THR A 281 -17.26 9.12 -8.33
CA THR A 281 -17.11 7.66 -8.35
C THR A 281 -16.66 7.11 -7.00
N LEU A 282 -15.74 7.80 -6.33
CA LEU A 282 -15.20 7.37 -5.04
C LEU A 282 -16.17 7.60 -3.89
N GLU A 283 -16.89 8.72 -3.91
CA GLU A 283 -17.99 8.98 -2.98
C GLU A 283 -19.06 7.89 -3.09
N TRP A 284 -19.44 7.53 -4.32
CA TRP A 284 -20.38 6.42 -4.53
C TRP A 284 -19.86 5.08 -3.99
N ILE A 285 -18.58 4.77 -4.20
CA ILE A 285 -17.99 3.54 -3.65
C ILE A 285 -17.97 3.55 -2.12
N ARG A 286 -17.70 4.68 -1.46
CA ARG A 286 -17.77 4.78 0.01
C ARG A 286 -19.17 4.50 0.53
N GLU A 287 -20.18 5.06 -0.12
CA GLU A 287 -21.57 4.77 0.27
C GLU A 287 -21.94 3.29 0.08
N LEU A 288 -21.40 2.63 -0.96
CA LEU A 288 -21.56 1.19 -1.11
C LEU A 288 -20.88 0.40 0.02
N GLN A 289 -19.75 0.88 0.55
CA GLN A 289 -19.06 0.25 1.68
C GLN A 289 -19.84 0.39 3.00
N GLU A 290 -20.74 1.36 3.12
CA GLU A 290 -21.62 1.55 4.27
C GLU A 290 -22.89 0.68 4.22
N ASP A 291 -23.22 0.08 3.07
CA ASP A 291 -24.39 -0.79 2.93
C ASP A 291 -24.14 -2.16 3.60
N PRO A 292 -24.94 -2.56 4.61
CA PRO A 292 -24.74 -3.82 5.34
C PRO A 292 -24.99 -5.09 4.49
N THR A 293 -25.51 -4.95 3.27
CA THR A 293 -25.68 -6.06 2.31
C THR A 293 -24.45 -6.25 1.41
N ILE A 294 -23.50 -5.32 1.45
CA ILE A 294 -22.26 -5.33 0.67
C ILE A 294 -21.11 -5.72 1.61
N ALA A 295 -20.40 -6.80 1.26
CA ALA A 295 -19.24 -7.26 2.00
C ALA A 295 -18.01 -6.40 1.69
N SER A 296 -17.89 -5.94 0.44
CA SER A 296 -16.83 -5.02 0.02
C SER A 296 -17.23 -4.30 -1.27
N ALA A 297 -16.81 -3.04 -1.41
CA ALA A 297 -16.82 -2.33 -2.68
C ALA A 297 -15.46 -1.66 -2.93
N SER A 298 -14.98 -1.69 -4.18
CA SER A 298 -13.72 -1.07 -4.60
C SER A 298 -13.85 -0.46 -6.01
N PRO A 299 -12.97 0.46 -6.42
CA PRO A 299 -12.91 0.90 -7.82
C PRO A 299 -12.65 -0.26 -8.79
N ASN A 300 -13.16 -0.14 -10.03
CA ASN A 300 -12.74 -1.01 -11.13
C ASN A 300 -11.40 -0.51 -11.69
N TYR A 301 -10.29 -0.91 -11.06
CA TYR A 301 -8.96 -0.42 -11.44
C TYR A 301 -8.57 -0.82 -12.86
N VAL A 302 -7.80 0.06 -13.52
CA VAL A 302 -7.15 -0.22 -14.80
C VAL A 302 -5.94 -1.11 -14.54
N VAL A 303 -5.79 -2.14 -15.36
CA VAL A 303 -4.72 -3.13 -15.33
C VAL A 303 -3.93 -3.00 -16.63
N ARG A 304 -2.60 -3.11 -16.57
CA ARG A 304 -1.73 -2.99 -17.75
C ARG A 304 -0.79 -4.17 -17.91
N SER A 305 -0.43 -4.48 -19.15
CA SER A 305 0.70 -5.39 -19.44
C SER A 305 2.04 -4.75 -19.02
N LEU A 306 3.01 -5.56 -18.63
CA LEU A 306 4.29 -5.08 -18.08
C LEU A 306 5.48 -5.41 -19.00
N ALA A 307 5.55 -4.79 -20.18
CA ALA A 307 6.67 -4.99 -21.12
C ALA A 307 7.07 -3.72 -21.89
N SER A 308 8.27 -3.73 -22.44
CA SER A 308 8.73 -2.83 -23.50
C SER A 308 9.36 -3.63 -24.65
N SER A 309 9.37 -3.05 -25.85
CA SER A 309 9.70 -3.76 -27.10
C SER A 309 11.00 -3.32 -27.75
N ALA A 310 11.61 -4.24 -28.49
CA ALA A 310 12.58 -3.96 -29.53
C ALA A 310 12.21 -4.70 -30.83
N GLY A 311 12.92 -4.37 -31.91
CA GLY A 311 12.63 -4.84 -33.27
C GLY A 311 12.77 -6.36 -33.49
N GLU A 312 12.40 -6.78 -34.68
CA GLU A 312 12.23 -8.17 -35.10
C GLU A 312 13.55 -8.85 -35.50
N ASN A 313 13.72 -10.13 -35.15
CA ASN A 313 14.79 -10.98 -35.67
C ASN A 313 14.36 -12.46 -35.58
N ASP A 314 14.55 -13.25 -36.65
CA ASP A 314 14.43 -14.72 -36.56
C ASP A 314 15.69 -15.30 -35.88
N PHE A 315 15.58 -16.34 -35.05
CA PHE A 315 16.54 -17.47 -34.83
C PHE A 315 16.57 -18.02 -33.38
N LEU A 316 16.57 -19.35 -33.25
CA LEU A 316 16.68 -20.12 -31.99
C LEU A 316 17.93 -19.86 -31.10
N PRO A 317 19.12 -19.48 -31.59
CA PRO A 317 20.26 -19.08 -30.76
C PRO A 317 19.98 -17.88 -29.85
N LEU A 318 19.00 -17.05 -30.20
CA LEU A 318 18.61 -15.88 -29.41
C LEU A 318 18.01 -16.29 -28.05
N GLN A 319 17.41 -17.48 -27.95
CA GLN A 319 16.80 -17.97 -26.70
C GLN A 319 17.78 -18.63 -25.72
N LYS A 320 19.01 -18.91 -26.18
CA LYS A 320 19.97 -19.71 -25.41
C LYS A 320 20.32 -19.12 -24.05
N TRP A 321 20.39 -17.78 -23.96
CA TRP A 321 20.81 -17.12 -22.72
C TRP A 321 19.77 -17.31 -21.62
N HIS A 322 18.50 -17.05 -21.91
CA HIS A 322 17.45 -17.09 -20.88
C HIS A 322 17.11 -18.53 -20.49
N TYR A 323 17.22 -19.50 -21.41
CA TYR A 323 17.08 -20.92 -21.06
C TYR A 323 18.30 -21.51 -20.35
N GLY A 324 19.51 -20.99 -20.62
CA GLY A 324 20.70 -21.35 -19.87
C GLY A 324 20.62 -20.88 -18.41
N LEU A 325 20.16 -19.64 -18.18
CA LEU A 325 20.06 -19.07 -16.83
C LEU A 325 19.09 -19.80 -15.89
N VAL A 326 18.07 -20.49 -16.43
CA VAL A 326 17.10 -21.27 -15.64
C VAL A 326 17.36 -22.78 -15.71
N GLU A 327 18.55 -23.17 -16.15
CA GLU A 327 19.04 -24.56 -16.19
C GLU A 327 18.14 -25.52 -16.99
N LEU A 328 17.50 -25.04 -18.07
CA LEU A 328 16.73 -25.89 -18.99
C LEU A 328 17.63 -26.71 -19.92
N ASN A 329 18.77 -26.11 -20.31
CA ASN A 329 19.83 -26.73 -21.10
C ASN A 329 21.06 -26.89 -20.21
N ALA A 330 21.08 -27.93 -19.36
CA ALA A 330 22.19 -28.16 -18.46
C ALA A 330 23.55 -28.13 -19.19
N PRO A 331 24.65 -27.71 -18.53
CA PRO A 331 25.97 -27.66 -19.13
C PRO A 331 26.41 -29.01 -19.73
N ALA A 332 27.30 -28.96 -20.72
CA ALA A 332 27.74 -30.14 -21.47
C ALA A 332 28.22 -31.28 -20.55
N GLY A 333 27.39 -32.31 -20.39
CA GLY A 333 27.65 -33.47 -19.52
C GLY A 333 26.50 -33.84 -18.58
N GLU A 334 25.53 -32.96 -18.37
CA GLU A 334 24.34 -33.20 -17.54
C GLU A 334 23.05 -33.18 -18.39
N ALA A 335 22.06 -33.99 -18.01
CA ALA A 335 20.78 -34.03 -18.71
C ALA A 335 19.81 -33.04 -18.06
N GLY A 336 19.65 -31.86 -18.65
CA GLY A 336 18.62 -30.90 -18.23
C GLY A 336 17.18 -31.46 -18.40
N PRO A 337 16.16 -30.71 -17.95
CA PRO A 337 14.74 -31.08 -18.04
C PRO A 337 14.33 -31.70 -19.39
N TRP A 338 14.70 -31.05 -20.49
CA TRP A 338 14.38 -31.50 -21.84
C TRP A 338 15.10 -32.81 -22.23
N ALA A 339 16.33 -33.02 -21.75
CA ALA A 339 17.06 -34.27 -21.95
C ALA A 339 16.47 -35.44 -21.14
N SER A 340 15.72 -35.13 -20.08
CA SER A 340 14.95 -36.11 -19.29
C SER A 340 13.58 -36.46 -19.92
N GLY A 341 13.25 -35.85 -21.06
CA GLY A 341 12.01 -36.10 -21.81
C GLY A 341 10.79 -35.34 -21.30
N LEU A 342 10.96 -34.43 -20.35
CA LEU A 342 9.90 -33.55 -19.86
C LEU A 342 9.67 -32.41 -20.85
N SER A 343 8.40 -32.13 -21.13
CA SER A 343 7.93 -31.19 -22.14
C SER A 343 6.68 -30.40 -21.70
N GLY A 344 6.11 -30.70 -20.53
CA GLY A 344 4.87 -30.14 -20.01
C GLY A 344 3.62 -30.84 -20.50
N SER A 345 3.75 -32.04 -21.09
CA SER A 345 2.63 -32.75 -21.71
C SER A 345 1.49 -33.00 -20.72
N GLY A 346 0.26 -32.73 -21.15
CA GLY A 346 -0.95 -32.93 -20.35
C GLY A 346 -1.21 -31.86 -19.28
N ILE A 347 -0.34 -30.85 -19.16
CA ILE A 347 -0.54 -29.72 -18.24
C ILE A 347 -1.16 -28.54 -18.99
N ARG A 348 -2.17 -27.91 -18.39
CA ARG A 348 -2.88 -26.76 -18.98
C ARG A 348 -2.44 -25.45 -18.34
N VAL A 349 -1.95 -24.53 -19.15
CA VAL A 349 -1.51 -23.19 -18.71
C VAL A 349 -2.44 -22.14 -19.33
N ALA A 350 -3.17 -21.43 -18.47
CA ALA A 350 -3.97 -20.28 -18.89
C ALA A 350 -3.12 -19.02 -18.93
N VAL A 351 -3.17 -18.31 -20.05
CA VAL A 351 -2.48 -17.04 -20.27
C VAL A 351 -3.53 -15.94 -20.30
N LEU A 352 -3.66 -15.22 -19.18
CA LEU A 352 -4.58 -14.09 -19.04
C LEU A 352 -3.85 -12.82 -19.47
N ASP A 353 -4.09 -12.38 -20.71
CA ASP A 353 -3.29 -11.34 -21.36
C ASP A 353 -4.09 -10.62 -22.49
N THR A 354 -3.43 -10.08 -23.52
CA THR A 354 -4.05 -9.41 -24.68
C THR A 354 -4.76 -10.35 -25.64
N GLY A 355 -4.61 -11.66 -25.47
CA GLY A 355 -5.02 -12.68 -26.44
C GLY A 355 -3.81 -13.22 -27.20
N VAL A 356 -4.07 -14.09 -28.19
CA VAL A 356 -3.01 -14.69 -29.00
C VAL A 356 -3.26 -14.44 -30.47
N PHE A 357 -2.17 -14.22 -31.21
CA PHE A 357 -2.22 -13.93 -32.62
C PHE A 357 -2.78 -15.10 -33.44
N SER A 358 -3.63 -14.75 -34.40
CA SER A 358 -4.25 -15.65 -35.36
C SER A 358 -4.07 -15.09 -36.77
N PRO A 359 -3.35 -15.79 -37.68
CA PRO A 359 -3.10 -15.31 -39.04
C PRO A 359 -4.37 -15.11 -39.87
N ASP A 360 -5.45 -15.85 -39.57
CA ASP A 360 -6.72 -15.73 -40.28
C ASP A 360 -7.65 -14.65 -39.71
N GLY A 361 -7.25 -14.00 -38.61
CA GLY A 361 -8.03 -12.97 -37.92
C GLY A 361 -9.37 -13.45 -37.37
N ALA A 362 -9.62 -14.75 -37.40
CA ALA A 362 -10.88 -15.38 -37.05
C ALA A 362 -10.70 -16.46 -35.96
N GLY A 363 -9.46 -16.81 -35.60
CA GLY A 363 -9.15 -17.77 -34.53
C GLY A 363 -9.17 -19.23 -34.96
N ASN A 364 -9.34 -19.53 -36.26
CA ASN A 364 -9.36 -20.93 -36.72
C ASN A 364 -7.95 -21.51 -36.89
N SER A 365 -6.94 -20.65 -36.90
CA SER A 365 -5.51 -20.97 -36.91
C SER A 365 -4.77 -19.95 -36.07
N TRP A 366 -3.71 -20.36 -35.40
CA TRP A 366 -2.93 -19.52 -34.52
C TRP A 366 -1.53 -19.29 -35.07
N HIS A 367 -0.72 -18.50 -34.36
CA HIS A 367 0.70 -18.38 -34.66
C HIS A 367 1.31 -19.79 -34.89
N PRO A 368 2.05 -20.07 -35.98
CA PRO A 368 2.49 -21.42 -36.34
C PRO A 368 3.30 -22.13 -35.27
N ASP A 369 4.04 -21.38 -34.44
CA ASP A 369 4.81 -21.94 -33.32
C ASP A 369 3.97 -22.18 -32.05
N LEU A 370 2.68 -21.80 -32.05
CA LEU A 370 1.75 -22.00 -30.93
C LEU A 370 0.55 -22.89 -31.29
N ASP A 371 0.25 -23.03 -32.59
CA ASP A 371 -0.96 -23.67 -33.12
C ASP A 371 -1.20 -25.09 -32.58
N ASP A 372 -0.14 -25.89 -32.44
CA ASP A 372 -0.25 -27.27 -31.94
C ASP A 372 -0.63 -27.35 -30.44
N ASN A 373 -0.33 -26.30 -29.68
CA ASN A 373 -0.47 -26.27 -28.22
C ASN A 373 -1.72 -25.51 -27.75
N ILE A 374 -2.33 -24.67 -28.60
CA ILE A 374 -3.55 -23.94 -28.27
C ILE A 374 -4.77 -24.87 -28.36
N GLN A 375 -5.53 -24.97 -27.27
CA GLN A 375 -6.69 -25.86 -27.18
C GLN A 375 -8.03 -25.19 -27.51
N CYS A 376 -8.07 -24.10 -28.28
CA CYS A 376 -9.32 -23.44 -28.66
C CYS A 376 -10.08 -24.23 -29.74
N SER A 377 -11.32 -24.66 -29.48
CA SER A 377 -12.21 -25.19 -30.54
C SER A 377 -13.17 -24.13 -31.04
N THR A 378 -13.70 -24.29 -32.25
CA THR A 378 -14.79 -23.45 -32.77
C THR A 378 -16.14 -24.03 -32.32
N PRO A 379 -17.06 -23.24 -31.72
CA PRO A 379 -16.96 -21.82 -31.40
C PRO A 379 -16.00 -21.53 -30.22
N PHE A 380 -15.22 -20.45 -30.29
CA PHE A 380 -14.10 -20.11 -29.38
C PHE A 380 -14.45 -19.94 -27.90
N THR A 381 -15.74 -20.01 -27.56
CA THR A 381 -16.23 -20.15 -26.18
C THR A 381 -15.91 -21.53 -25.59
N GLU A 382 -15.62 -22.51 -26.44
CA GLU A 382 -15.12 -23.81 -26.04
C GLU A 382 -13.60 -23.72 -25.93
N ASN A 383 -13.13 -23.86 -24.70
CA ASN A 383 -11.73 -23.93 -24.34
C ASN A 383 -10.87 -22.67 -24.43
N CYS A 384 -11.42 -21.53 -24.86
CA CYS A 384 -10.78 -20.22 -24.77
C CYS A 384 -11.78 -19.12 -24.38
N PHE A 385 -11.31 -17.93 -24.00
CA PHE A 385 -12.22 -16.90 -23.49
C PHE A 385 -11.76 -15.48 -23.75
N ASN A 386 -12.69 -14.65 -24.22
CA ASN A 386 -12.51 -13.20 -24.27
C ASN A 386 -13.35 -12.57 -23.16
N ALA A 387 -12.70 -12.17 -22.07
CA ALA A 387 -13.36 -11.56 -20.92
C ALA A 387 -13.78 -10.11 -21.18
N ILE A 388 -13.32 -9.47 -22.24
CA ILE A 388 -13.75 -8.12 -22.61
C ILE A 388 -15.04 -8.20 -23.41
N ASN A 389 -15.07 -9.07 -24.42
CA ASN A 389 -16.24 -9.37 -25.23
C ASN A 389 -16.38 -10.89 -25.44
N PRO A 390 -17.18 -11.58 -24.60
CA PRO A 390 -17.35 -13.04 -24.65
C PRO A 390 -17.90 -13.60 -25.96
N GLN A 391 -18.40 -12.75 -26.86
CA GLN A 391 -18.92 -13.15 -28.17
C GLN A 391 -17.86 -13.13 -29.28
N THR A 392 -16.64 -12.75 -28.96
CA THR A 392 -15.52 -12.66 -29.90
C THR A 392 -14.37 -13.57 -29.49
N PRO A 393 -13.57 -14.08 -30.44
CA PRO A 393 -12.37 -14.84 -30.12
C PRO A 393 -11.36 -14.00 -29.31
N PRO A 394 -10.47 -14.64 -28.53
CA PRO A 394 -9.44 -13.94 -27.75
C PRO A 394 -8.22 -13.61 -28.64
N LEU A 395 -8.44 -12.83 -29.69
CA LEU A 395 -7.41 -12.45 -30.65
C LEU A 395 -6.77 -11.12 -30.28
N ASP A 396 -5.51 -10.99 -30.66
CA ASP A 396 -4.88 -9.70 -30.84
C ASP A 396 -4.12 -9.68 -32.17
N SER A 397 -4.44 -8.72 -33.03
CA SER A 397 -3.84 -8.57 -34.36
C SER A 397 -2.86 -7.41 -34.47
N GLY A 398 -2.71 -6.58 -33.41
CA GLY A 398 -1.84 -5.40 -33.42
C GLY A 398 -0.87 -5.32 -32.24
N ILE A 399 -1.18 -6.04 -31.16
CA ILE A 399 -0.46 -6.01 -29.88
C ILE A 399 -0.23 -7.45 -29.42
N PHE A 400 0.99 -7.94 -29.67
CA PHE A 400 1.36 -9.35 -29.55
C PHE A 400 1.94 -9.73 -28.18
N HIS A 401 1.65 -8.95 -27.13
CA HIS A 401 2.16 -9.22 -25.78
C HIS A 401 1.74 -10.62 -25.29
N GLY A 402 0.45 -10.96 -25.38
CA GLY A 402 -0.03 -12.29 -25.02
C GLY A 402 0.53 -13.42 -25.90
N THR A 403 0.78 -13.17 -27.19
CA THR A 403 1.47 -14.12 -28.09
C THR A 403 2.89 -14.41 -27.60
N HIS A 404 3.64 -13.39 -27.20
CA HIS A 404 5.01 -13.54 -26.69
C HIS A 404 5.05 -14.27 -25.34
N VAL A 405 4.12 -13.93 -24.45
CA VAL A 405 3.96 -14.62 -23.15
C VAL A 405 3.63 -16.09 -23.39
N ALA A 406 2.65 -16.40 -24.24
CA ALA A 406 2.27 -17.77 -24.58
C ALA A 406 3.42 -18.55 -25.25
N GLY A 407 4.19 -17.91 -26.13
CA GLY A 407 5.36 -18.49 -26.76
C GLY A 407 6.46 -18.86 -25.77
N THR A 408 6.67 -18.01 -24.76
CA THR A 408 7.68 -18.25 -23.72
C THR A 408 7.29 -19.47 -22.87
N VAL A 409 6.00 -19.63 -22.57
CA VAL A 409 5.47 -20.81 -21.88
C VAL A 409 5.62 -22.06 -22.73
N ALA A 410 5.03 -22.09 -23.94
CA ALA A 410 4.81 -23.32 -24.69
C ALA A 410 4.82 -23.16 -26.21
N ALA A 411 5.76 -22.39 -26.78
CA ALA A 411 6.02 -22.52 -28.23
C ALA A 411 6.48 -23.95 -28.55
N SER A 412 5.82 -24.58 -29.52
CA SER A 412 6.05 -25.96 -29.93
C SER A 412 7.47 -26.16 -30.45
N PHE A 413 8.12 -27.23 -30.00
CA PHE A 413 9.43 -27.59 -30.53
C PHE A 413 9.30 -28.11 -31.98
N ARG A 414 10.06 -27.55 -32.91
CA ARG A 414 10.11 -27.99 -34.32
C ARG A 414 11.55 -28.15 -34.79
N ASP A 415 11.84 -29.25 -35.48
CA ASP A 415 13.19 -29.61 -35.97
C ASP A 415 13.81 -28.57 -36.93
N ASN A 416 12.98 -27.73 -37.57
CA ASN A 416 13.41 -26.65 -38.47
C ASN A 416 13.69 -25.31 -37.77
N GLY A 417 13.45 -25.23 -36.45
CA GLY A 417 13.93 -24.22 -35.52
C GLY A 417 13.62 -22.76 -35.84
N ARG A 418 12.50 -22.24 -35.32
CA ARG A 418 12.31 -20.78 -35.13
C ARG A 418 12.49 -20.38 -33.67
N ILE A 419 11.69 -20.96 -32.78
CA ILE A 419 11.73 -20.79 -31.31
C ILE A 419 11.22 -22.07 -30.62
N THR A 420 11.35 -22.15 -29.31
CA THR A 420 10.69 -23.14 -28.45
C THR A 420 10.26 -22.47 -27.14
N GLY A 421 9.27 -23.01 -26.42
CA GLY A 421 8.88 -22.57 -25.09
C GLY A 421 9.49 -23.45 -24.00
N VAL A 422 9.39 -23.01 -22.74
CA VAL A 422 9.90 -23.77 -21.59
C VAL A 422 9.23 -25.16 -21.50
N ALA A 423 7.91 -25.21 -21.63
CA ALA A 423 7.08 -26.40 -21.61
C ALA A 423 6.43 -26.60 -22.99
N PHE A 424 7.25 -26.97 -23.97
CA PHE A 424 6.91 -26.97 -25.41
C PHE A 424 5.81 -27.96 -25.86
N ASN A 425 5.26 -28.80 -24.97
CA ASN A 425 4.08 -29.65 -25.20
C ASN A 425 2.94 -29.38 -24.19
N ALA A 426 3.02 -28.31 -23.40
CA ALA A 426 1.93 -27.89 -22.54
C ALA A 426 0.76 -27.32 -23.36
N GLN A 427 -0.44 -27.49 -22.83
CA GLN A 427 -1.67 -27.00 -23.46
C GLN A 427 -1.94 -25.55 -23.06
N LEU A 428 -1.98 -24.64 -24.02
CA LEU A 428 -2.27 -23.23 -23.81
C LEU A 428 -3.78 -22.97 -23.81
N ILE A 429 -4.24 -22.21 -22.81
CA ILE A 429 -5.59 -21.66 -22.72
C ILE A 429 -5.51 -20.12 -22.83
N PRO A 430 -5.64 -19.55 -24.03
CA PRO A 430 -5.75 -18.10 -24.21
C PRO A 430 -6.98 -17.52 -23.51
N VAL A 431 -6.76 -16.53 -22.63
CA VAL A 431 -7.81 -15.75 -21.98
C VAL A 431 -7.53 -14.26 -22.19
N LYS A 432 -8.28 -13.61 -23.09
CA LYS A 432 -8.13 -12.18 -23.37
C LYS A 432 -8.79 -11.36 -22.26
N VAL A 433 -7.99 -10.67 -21.46
CA VAL A 433 -8.42 -9.75 -20.40
C VAL A 433 -7.93 -8.32 -20.64
N LEU A 434 -7.00 -8.13 -21.59
CA LEU A 434 -6.47 -6.83 -22.02
C LEU A 434 -6.85 -6.54 -23.49
N GLU A 435 -7.19 -5.29 -23.77
CA GLU A 435 -7.33 -4.69 -25.10
C GLU A 435 -6.37 -3.51 -25.19
N ASN A 436 -5.54 -3.47 -26.22
CA ASN A 436 -4.52 -2.44 -26.37
C ASN A 436 -3.56 -2.29 -25.17
N LEU A 437 -3.04 -3.40 -24.62
CA LEU A 437 -2.18 -3.46 -23.42
C LEU A 437 -2.87 -3.03 -22.10
N GLU A 438 -4.16 -2.66 -22.13
CA GLU A 438 -4.92 -2.22 -20.96
C GLU A 438 -6.17 -3.07 -20.74
N GLY A 439 -6.59 -3.20 -19.50
CA GLY A 439 -7.82 -3.90 -19.13
C GLY A 439 -8.32 -3.40 -17.79
N SER A 440 -9.24 -4.14 -17.21
CA SER A 440 -9.90 -3.75 -15.97
C SER A 440 -9.97 -4.93 -15.01
N ILE A 441 -10.09 -4.64 -13.71
CA ILE A 441 -10.20 -5.69 -12.70
C ILE A 441 -11.39 -6.63 -12.98
N ASP A 442 -12.51 -6.12 -13.50
CA ASP A 442 -13.65 -6.98 -13.84
C ASP A 442 -13.34 -7.99 -14.96
N SER A 443 -12.55 -7.62 -15.98
CA SER A 443 -12.14 -8.57 -17.03
C SER A 443 -11.20 -9.63 -16.48
N VAL A 444 -10.26 -9.25 -15.60
CA VAL A 444 -9.34 -10.19 -14.94
C VAL A 444 -10.10 -11.16 -14.02
N ILE A 445 -11.02 -10.67 -13.18
CA ILE A 445 -11.86 -11.52 -12.32
C ILE A 445 -12.67 -12.51 -13.17
N ALA A 446 -13.29 -12.04 -14.25
CA ALA A 446 -14.05 -12.90 -15.14
C ALA A 446 -13.17 -13.98 -15.80
N GLY A 447 -11.95 -13.63 -16.22
CA GLY A 447 -10.98 -14.56 -16.78
C GLY A 447 -10.54 -15.64 -15.78
N VAL A 448 -10.20 -15.23 -14.54
CA VAL A 448 -9.82 -16.16 -13.46
C VAL A 448 -10.96 -17.12 -13.16
N ASN A 449 -12.18 -16.61 -12.92
CA ASN A 449 -13.31 -17.48 -12.60
C ASN A 449 -13.66 -18.41 -13.77
N TRP A 450 -13.48 -17.97 -15.02
CA TRP A 450 -13.76 -18.80 -16.19
C TRP A 450 -12.88 -20.06 -16.24
N VAL A 451 -11.59 -19.95 -15.91
CA VAL A 451 -10.66 -21.12 -15.86
C VAL A 451 -10.70 -21.91 -14.55
N VAL A 452 -11.48 -21.44 -13.56
CA VAL A 452 -11.70 -22.12 -12.27
C VAL A 452 -12.96 -23.00 -12.29
N ASN A 453 -14.02 -22.54 -12.96
CA ASN A 453 -15.35 -23.16 -12.89
C ASN A 453 -15.49 -24.52 -13.60
N ASP A 454 -16.36 -25.38 -13.06
CA ASP A 454 -16.76 -26.65 -13.67
C ASP A 454 -17.59 -26.41 -14.95
N GLY A 455 -17.07 -26.85 -16.10
CA GLY A 455 -17.71 -26.73 -17.42
C GLY A 455 -16.88 -26.04 -18.50
N ASN A 456 -15.82 -25.32 -18.11
CA ASN A 456 -14.80 -24.73 -18.98
C ASN A 456 -13.48 -25.52 -18.85
N PRO A 457 -12.44 -25.31 -19.69
CA PRO A 457 -11.15 -25.94 -19.48
C PRO A 457 -10.53 -25.41 -18.18
N ARG A 458 -10.58 -26.22 -17.13
CA ARG A 458 -9.91 -25.88 -15.87
C ARG A 458 -8.41 -25.67 -16.14
N ALA A 459 -7.81 -24.57 -15.71
CA ALA A 459 -6.35 -24.44 -15.80
C ALA A 459 -5.65 -25.28 -14.71
N ASP A 460 -4.39 -25.63 -14.91
CA ASP A 460 -3.51 -26.14 -13.84
C ASP A 460 -2.60 -25.02 -13.33
N ILE A 461 -2.20 -24.12 -14.23
CA ILE A 461 -1.43 -22.90 -13.93
C ILE A 461 -2.10 -21.71 -14.61
N ILE A 462 -2.16 -20.56 -13.93
CA ILE A 462 -2.54 -19.25 -14.48
C ILE A 462 -1.32 -18.36 -14.49
N ASN A 463 -0.96 -17.83 -15.67
CA ASN A 463 0.05 -16.77 -15.80
C ASN A 463 -0.64 -15.43 -16.07
N MET A 464 -0.28 -14.41 -15.27
CA MET A 464 -0.74 -13.03 -15.40
C MET A 464 0.46 -12.07 -15.54
N SER A 465 0.84 -11.78 -16.78
CA SER A 465 1.91 -10.82 -17.11
C SER A 465 1.37 -9.37 -17.15
N LEU A 466 0.66 -9.01 -16.07
CA LEU A 466 -0.10 -7.78 -15.94
C LEU A 466 -0.15 -7.32 -14.47
N GLY A 467 -0.49 -6.05 -14.25
CA GLY A 467 -0.66 -5.56 -12.88
C GLY A 467 -1.34 -4.20 -12.77
N THR A 468 -1.71 -3.86 -11.54
CA THR A 468 -2.21 -2.53 -11.14
C THR A 468 -1.76 -2.21 -9.72
N SER A 469 -1.65 -0.93 -9.38
CA SER A 469 -1.35 -0.49 -8.00
C SER A 469 -2.58 -0.53 -7.08
N GLY A 470 -3.78 -0.76 -7.63
CA GLY A 470 -5.02 -0.87 -6.86
C GLY A 470 -5.28 -2.27 -6.32
N ASP A 471 -5.38 -2.40 -5.00
CA ASP A 471 -5.85 -3.63 -4.34
C ASP A 471 -7.35 -3.81 -4.53
N SER A 472 -7.78 -4.99 -4.99
CA SER A 472 -9.19 -5.32 -5.15
C SER A 472 -9.55 -6.56 -4.34
N PRO A 473 -10.39 -6.44 -3.29
CA PRO A 473 -10.89 -7.58 -2.53
C PRO A 473 -11.55 -8.65 -3.42
N GLY A 474 -12.29 -8.23 -4.46
CA GLY A 474 -12.93 -9.16 -5.40
C GLY A 474 -11.94 -9.96 -6.25
N LEU A 475 -10.82 -9.34 -6.66
CA LEU A 475 -9.75 -10.06 -7.37
C LEU A 475 -8.99 -11.01 -6.43
N ARG A 476 -8.70 -10.56 -5.20
CA ARG A 476 -8.08 -11.40 -4.17
C ARG A 476 -8.92 -12.65 -3.92
N GLU A 477 -10.24 -12.49 -3.76
CA GLU A 477 -11.16 -13.60 -3.57
C GLU A 477 -11.18 -14.56 -4.77
N ALA A 478 -11.21 -14.05 -6.00
CA ALA A 478 -11.16 -14.88 -7.21
C ALA A 478 -9.88 -15.72 -7.29
N ILE A 479 -8.73 -15.13 -6.95
CA ILE A 479 -7.43 -15.83 -6.92
C ILE A 479 -7.40 -16.86 -5.79
N GLU A 480 -7.97 -16.54 -4.63
CA GLU A 480 -8.07 -17.49 -3.52
C GLU A 480 -8.97 -18.69 -3.89
N ARG A 481 -10.05 -18.47 -4.64
CA ARG A 481 -10.84 -19.58 -5.22
C ARG A 481 -10.03 -20.41 -6.21
N ALA A 482 -9.21 -19.78 -7.06
CA ALA A 482 -8.31 -20.52 -7.96
C ALA A 482 -7.31 -21.38 -7.19
N ARG A 483 -6.74 -20.83 -6.11
CA ARG A 483 -5.83 -21.54 -5.21
C ARG A 483 -6.52 -22.74 -4.54
N GLN A 484 -7.72 -22.54 -3.99
CA GLN A 484 -8.53 -23.60 -3.37
C GLN A 484 -8.95 -24.67 -4.36
N ALA A 485 -9.24 -24.28 -5.60
CA ALA A 485 -9.47 -25.21 -6.68
C ALA A 485 -8.22 -26.00 -7.06
N GLY A 486 -7.03 -25.61 -6.57
CA GLY A 486 -5.76 -26.28 -6.84
C GLY A 486 -5.07 -25.82 -8.12
N ILE A 487 -5.21 -24.54 -8.44
CA ILE A 487 -4.57 -23.88 -9.59
C ILE A 487 -3.45 -22.99 -9.06
N VAL A 488 -2.26 -23.09 -9.66
CA VAL A 488 -1.11 -22.26 -9.28
C VAL A 488 -1.18 -20.95 -10.05
N VAL A 489 -1.05 -19.82 -9.35
CA VAL A 489 -1.12 -18.49 -9.97
C VAL A 489 0.24 -17.82 -9.93
N VAL A 490 0.72 -17.39 -11.09
CA VAL A 490 2.01 -16.71 -11.29
C VAL A 490 1.75 -15.33 -11.88
N ALA A 491 2.37 -14.29 -11.34
CA ALA A 491 2.20 -12.93 -11.86
C ALA A 491 3.49 -12.10 -11.84
N ALA A 492 3.58 -11.18 -12.79
CA ALA A 492 4.71 -10.27 -12.97
C ALA A 492 4.74 -9.17 -11.88
N ALA A 493 5.93 -8.90 -11.34
CA ALA A 493 6.12 -7.95 -10.24
C ALA A 493 5.89 -6.47 -10.61
N GLY A 494 6.10 -6.08 -11.87
CA GLY A 494 6.04 -4.68 -12.32
C GLY A 494 7.38 -4.14 -12.79
N ASN A 495 7.33 -3.00 -13.49
CA ASN A 495 8.47 -2.45 -14.23
C ASN A 495 8.82 -0.99 -13.84
N ASP A 496 8.55 -0.59 -12.59
CA ASP A 496 8.75 0.78 -12.12
C ASP A 496 10.07 0.98 -11.33
N ALA A 497 10.94 -0.04 -11.29
CA ALA A 497 12.15 -0.08 -10.48
C ALA A 497 11.89 0.23 -9.00
N SER A 498 10.72 -0.16 -8.49
CA SER A 498 10.20 0.32 -7.21
C SER A 498 9.83 -0.82 -6.27
N ARG A 499 9.63 -0.48 -4.99
CA ARG A 499 9.07 -1.41 -4.00
C ARG A 499 7.55 -1.48 -3.97
N ARG A 500 6.90 -0.70 -4.84
CA ARG A 500 5.45 -0.59 -4.91
C ARG A 500 4.85 -1.94 -5.24
N GLN A 501 3.94 -2.40 -4.40
CA GLN A 501 3.15 -3.59 -4.66
C GLN A 501 2.26 -3.37 -5.88
N LEU A 502 2.34 -4.27 -6.85
CA LEU A 502 1.35 -4.40 -7.90
C LEU A 502 0.54 -5.66 -7.68
N PHE A 503 -0.76 -5.55 -7.87
CA PHE A 503 -1.71 -6.65 -7.80
C PHE A 503 -2.01 -7.15 -9.22
N PRO A 504 -2.06 -8.47 -9.44
CA PRO A 504 -2.19 -9.52 -8.42
C PRO A 504 -0.89 -10.06 -7.82
N ALA A 505 0.29 -9.69 -8.32
CA ALA A 505 1.56 -10.27 -7.87
C ALA A 505 1.77 -10.18 -6.35
N ALA A 506 1.41 -9.06 -5.73
CA ALA A 506 1.57 -8.87 -4.30
C ALA A 506 0.57 -9.66 -3.41
N TYR A 507 -0.36 -10.43 -3.97
CA TYR A 507 -1.27 -11.26 -3.15
C TYR A 507 -0.57 -12.50 -2.59
N ASP A 508 -0.92 -12.87 -1.36
CA ASP A 508 -0.31 -14.01 -0.65
C ASP A 508 -0.51 -15.37 -1.32
N SER A 509 -1.52 -15.49 -2.19
CA SER A 509 -1.87 -16.68 -2.95
C SER A 509 -1.22 -16.74 -4.34
N VAL A 510 -0.37 -15.77 -4.69
CA VAL A 510 0.29 -15.65 -6.00
C VAL A 510 1.80 -15.79 -5.85
N LEU A 511 2.45 -16.40 -6.84
CA LEU A 511 3.91 -16.38 -7.00
C LEU A 511 4.31 -15.11 -7.76
N ALA A 512 4.88 -14.14 -7.05
CA ALA A 512 5.37 -12.90 -7.62
C ALA A 512 6.74 -13.07 -8.30
N VAL A 513 6.83 -12.72 -9.58
CA VAL A 513 8.05 -12.94 -10.39
C VAL A 513 8.67 -11.62 -10.84
N GLY A 514 9.90 -11.38 -10.39
CA GLY A 514 10.75 -10.26 -10.82
C GLY A 514 11.66 -10.67 -11.99
N ALA A 515 12.32 -9.68 -12.60
CA ALA A 515 13.14 -9.89 -13.80
C ALA A 515 14.64 -9.80 -13.50
N VAL A 516 15.42 -10.69 -14.13
CA VAL A 516 16.87 -10.56 -14.26
C VAL A 516 17.32 -10.39 -15.71
N ASP A 517 18.48 -9.79 -15.88
CA ASP A 517 19.20 -9.63 -17.14
C ASP A 517 19.99 -10.90 -17.53
N CYS A 518 20.78 -10.80 -18.60
CA CYS A 518 21.51 -11.92 -19.18
C CYS A 518 22.66 -12.49 -18.33
N ILE A 519 23.08 -11.78 -17.29
CA ILE A 519 24.10 -12.23 -16.34
C ILE A 519 23.48 -12.61 -14.98
N GLY A 520 22.15 -12.64 -14.89
CA GLY A 520 21.42 -12.99 -13.68
C GLY A 520 21.33 -11.86 -12.65
N GLN A 521 21.64 -10.61 -13.02
CA GLN A 521 21.43 -9.46 -12.13
C GLN A 521 20.00 -8.93 -12.25
N MET A 522 19.48 -8.35 -11.16
CA MET A 522 18.14 -7.76 -11.15
C MET A 522 18.05 -6.68 -12.23
N SER A 523 17.05 -6.79 -13.11
CA SER A 523 16.85 -5.84 -14.20
C SER A 523 16.55 -4.45 -13.66
N GLU A 524 17.05 -3.42 -14.33
CA GLU A 524 16.97 -2.02 -13.87
C GLU A 524 15.54 -1.51 -13.69
N PHE A 525 14.57 -2.12 -14.37
CA PHE A 525 13.15 -1.77 -14.30
C PHE A 525 12.37 -2.64 -13.30
N SER A 526 12.88 -3.78 -12.84
CA SER A 526 12.04 -4.74 -12.12
C SER A 526 11.63 -4.19 -10.74
N ASN A 527 10.33 -4.24 -10.44
CA ASN A 527 9.84 -4.03 -9.08
C ASN A 527 10.33 -5.14 -8.15
N PHE A 528 10.43 -4.83 -6.87
CA PHE A 528 11.04 -5.69 -5.85
C PHE A 528 10.41 -5.46 -4.47
N GLY A 529 10.66 -6.30 -3.46
CA GLY A 529 10.12 -6.10 -2.11
C GLY A 529 9.95 -7.39 -1.32
N PHE A 530 9.46 -7.26 -0.08
CA PHE A 530 9.16 -8.40 0.79
C PHE A 530 8.14 -9.38 0.19
N TRP A 531 7.29 -8.88 -0.71
CA TRP A 531 6.23 -9.61 -1.40
C TRP A 531 6.72 -10.36 -2.64
N LEU A 532 7.96 -10.15 -3.07
CA LEU A 532 8.57 -10.82 -4.22
C LEU A 532 8.95 -12.26 -3.87
N ASP A 533 8.51 -13.23 -4.67
CA ASP A 533 8.76 -14.65 -4.40
C ASP A 533 10.10 -15.12 -4.99
N LEU A 534 10.35 -14.82 -6.26
CA LEU A 534 11.57 -15.20 -6.99
C LEU A 534 11.79 -14.30 -8.20
N VAL A 535 12.93 -14.48 -8.88
CA VAL A 535 13.23 -13.81 -10.14
C VAL A 535 13.48 -14.81 -11.26
N ALA A 536 13.20 -14.41 -12.49
CA ALA A 536 13.44 -15.19 -13.69
C ALA A 536 13.91 -14.27 -14.85
N PRO A 537 14.43 -14.81 -15.96
CA PRO A 537 14.91 -14.01 -17.07
C PRO A 537 13.83 -13.11 -17.66
N GLY A 538 14.04 -11.80 -17.59
CA GLY A 538 13.12 -10.79 -18.14
C GLY A 538 13.81 -9.77 -19.04
N GLY A 539 15.13 -9.91 -19.28
CA GLY A 539 15.92 -8.97 -20.08
C GLY A 539 16.43 -7.79 -19.26
N GLY A 540 17.25 -6.93 -19.85
CA GLY A 540 17.86 -5.81 -19.13
C GLY A 540 19.00 -5.13 -19.89
N GLY A 541 19.35 -3.94 -19.43
CA GLY A 541 20.35 -3.05 -20.03
C GLY A 541 21.76 -3.19 -19.49
N GLY A 542 22.07 -4.26 -18.74
CA GLY A 542 23.39 -4.49 -18.15
C GLY A 542 24.53 -4.34 -19.16
N SER A 543 25.64 -3.70 -18.74
CA SER A 543 26.79 -3.38 -19.60
C SER A 543 27.46 -4.60 -20.24
N ASP A 544 27.23 -5.78 -19.67
CA ASP A 544 27.83 -7.05 -20.10
C ASP A 544 26.91 -7.87 -21.02
N CYS A 545 25.68 -7.41 -21.27
CA CYS A 545 24.76 -8.07 -22.19
C CYS A 545 25.04 -7.66 -23.64
N GLY A 546 25.24 -8.66 -24.51
CA GLY A 546 25.23 -8.43 -25.95
C GLY A 546 23.87 -7.90 -26.41
N GLU A 547 23.83 -7.18 -27.53
CA GLU A 547 22.63 -6.49 -28.04
C GLU A 547 21.38 -7.38 -28.05
N ASN A 548 21.51 -8.63 -28.50
CA ASN A 548 20.41 -9.58 -28.53
C ASN A 548 20.09 -10.24 -27.18
N GLN A 549 21.02 -10.27 -26.23
CA GLN A 549 20.82 -10.87 -24.91
C GLN A 549 20.08 -9.94 -23.94
N ARG A 550 19.87 -8.67 -24.34
CA ARG A 550 19.07 -7.70 -23.59
C ARG A 550 17.58 -8.02 -23.60
N PHE A 551 17.12 -8.83 -24.55
CA PHE A 551 15.72 -9.18 -24.76
C PHE A 551 15.48 -10.67 -24.55
N VAL A 552 14.30 -11.01 -24.05
CA VAL A 552 13.75 -12.37 -24.10
C VAL A 552 13.08 -12.52 -25.46
N TRP A 553 13.44 -13.56 -26.21
CA TRP A 553 12.94 -13.77 -27.56
C TRP A 553 11.85 -14.84 -27.58
N SER A 554 10.72 -14.53 -28.21
CA SER A 554 9.59 -15.46 -28.31
C SER A 554 8.68 -15.18 -29.51
N ALA A 555 7.55 -15.88 -29.57
CA ALA A 555 6.55 -15.76 -30.63
C ALA A 555 5.99 -14.33 -30.68
N GLY A 556 5.82 -13.79 -31.87
CA GLY A 556 5.30 -12.45 -32.06
C GLY A 556 4.76 -12.26 -33.46
N VAL A 557 4.61 -11.00 -33.86
CA VAL A 557 4.24 -10.64 -35.22
C VAL A 557 5.13 -9.52 -35.71
N ASP A 558 5.35 -9.48 -37.02
CA ASP A 558 6.06 -8.39 -37.67
C ASP A 558 5.15 -7.20 -38.01
N GLU A 559 5.76 -6.12 -38.51
CA GLU A 559 5.07 -4.91 -39.00
C GLU A 559 3.97 -5.21 -40.05
N ASP A 560 4.10 -6.32 -40.81
CA ASP A 560 3.15 -6.76 -41.83
C ASP A 560 2.07 -7.74 -41.27
N GLN A 561 1.98 -7.85 -39.94
CA GLN A 561 1.10 -8.78 -39.21
C GLN A 561 1.30 -10.24 -39.63
N GLN A 562 2.54 -10.65 -39.89
CA GLN A 562 2.90 -12.04 -40.13
C GLN A 562 3.61 -12.66 -38.92
N PRO A 563 3.53 -14.00 -38.75
CA PRO A 563 4.22 -14.69 -37.66
C PRO A 563 5.74 -14.45 -37.63
N ALA A 564 6.23 -13.89 -36.53
CA ALA A 564 7.64 -13.52 -36.35
C ALA A 564 8.19 -13.96 -34.99
N THR A 565 9.52 -13.85 -34.84
CA THR A 565 10.18 -13.91 -33.53
C THR A 565 10.54 -12.49 -33.11
N VAL A 566 10.14 -12.11 -31.91
CA VAL A 566 10.30 -10.74 -31.40
C VAL A 566 10.93 -10.75 -30.02
N GLY A 567 11.71 -9.72 -29.72
CA GLY A 567 12.40 -9.55 -28.45
C GLY A 567 11.66 -8.54 -27.57
N LEU A 568 11.21 -8.97 -26.39
CA LEU A 568 10.62 -8.11 -25.37
C LEU A 568 11.43 -8.15 -24.07
N LEU A 569 11.34 -7.10 -23.27
CA LEU A 569 11.88 -7.07 -21.90
C LEU A 569 10.81 -6.61 -20.91
N GLY A 570 10.89 -7.12 -19.69
CA GLY A 570 9.92 -6.86 -18.64
C GLY A 570 9.75 -8.03 -17.69
N THR A 571 9.16 -7.76 -16.52
CA THR A 571 8.69 -8.82 -15.62
C THR A 571 7.61 -9.70 -16.28
N SER A 572 6.91 -9.17 -17.31
CA SER A 572 6.04 -9.94 -18.19
C SER A 572 6.72 -11.11 -18.91
N MET A 573 8.03 -11.04 -19.14
CA MET A 573 8.81 -12.10 -19.80
C MET A 573 9.43 -13.06 -18.77
N ALA A 574 9.63 -12.60 -17.54
CA ALA A 574 10.09 -13.44 -16.43
C ALA A 574 8.99 -14.39 -15.93
N SER A 575 7.77 -13.88 -15.69
CA SER A 575 6.61 -14.66 -15.24
C SER A 575 6.34 -15.95 -16.03
N PRO A 576 6.29 -15.94 -17.38
CA PRO A 576 6.03 -17.14 -18.16
C PRO A 576 7.14 -18.20 -18.12
N HIS A 577 8.39 -17.84 -17.78
CA HIS A 577 9.43 -18.84 -17.52
C HIS A 577 9.08 -19.68 -16.29
N VAL A 578 8.62 -19.03 -15.21
CA VAL A 578 8.18 -19.72 -13.98
C VAL A 578 6.96 -20.58 -14.26
N ALA A 579 5.97 -20.06 -15.00
CA ALA A 579 4.79 -20.84 -15.38
C ALA A 579 5.15 -22.09 -16.20
N GLY A 580 6.08 -21.97 -17.15
CA GLY A 580 6.56 -23.12 -17.92
C GLY A 580 7.34 -24.14 -17.07
N ALA A 581 8.23 -23.68 -16.18
CA ALA A 581 8.98 -24.57 -15.29
C ALA A 581 8.06 -25.34 -14.33
N LEU A 582 7.01 -24.69 -13.83
CA LEU A 582 5.95 -25.34 -13.05
C LEU A 582 5.18 -26.37 -13.89
N ALA A 583 4.95 -26.13 -15.17
CA ALA A 583 4.32 -27.13 -16.04
C ALA A 583 5.20 -28.39 -16.21
N LEU A 584 6.51 -28.23 -16.37
CA LEU A 584 7.45 -29.36 -16.38
C LEU A 584 7.44 -30.12 -15.04
N LEU A 585 7.36 -29.40 -13.92
CA LEU A 585 7.26 -30.01 -12.59
C LEU A 585 6.00 -30.84 -12.42
N LEU A 586 4.86 -30.33 -12.88
CA LEU A 586 3.57 -31.01 -12.77
C LEU A 586 3.49 -32.25 -13.66
N GLU A 587 4.14 -32.26 -14.83
CA GLU A 587 4.27 -33.44 -15.68
C GLU A 587 5.14 -34.52 -15.00
N ASN A 588 6.19 -34.12 -14.29
CA ASN A 588 7.13 -35.02 -13.60
C ASN A 588 6.55 -35.69 -12.32
N GLN A 589 5.21 -35.78 -12.19
CA GLN A 589 4.53 -36.41 -11.05
C GLN A 589 3.85 -37.72 -11.48
N SER A 590 4.22 -38.83 -10.85
CA SER A 590 3.74 -40.19 -11.16
C SER A 590 2.40 -40.56 -10.49
N GLY A 591 1.93 -39.74 -9.54
CA GLY A 591 0.67 -39.94 -8.80
C GLY A 591 -0.45 -38.98 -9.23
N PRO A 592 -1.72 -39.23 -8.84
CA PRO A 592 -2.77 -38.25 -9.06
C PRO A 592 -2.37 -36.95 -8.36
N LEU A 593 -2.20 -35.88 -9.13
CA LEU A 593 -1.91 -34.55 -8.60
C LEU A 593 -2.94 -34.24 -7.50
N ASN A 594 -2.51 -34.16 -6.25
CA ASN A 594 -3.35 -33.63 -5.18
C ASN A 594 -3.44 -32.11 -5.37
N ARG A 595 -4.27 -31.71 -6.35
CA ARG A 595 -4.33 -30.36 -6.88
C ARG A 595 -4.63 -29.34 -5.80
N GLU A 596 -5.47 -29.68 -4.85
CA GLU A 596 -5.86 -28.82 -3.71
C GLU A 596 -4.64 -28.26 -2.95
N HIS A 597 -3.58 -29.07 -2.78
CA HIS A 597 -2.43 -28.69 -1.96
C HIS A 597 -1.23 -28.16 -2.77
N LEU A 598 -1.25 -28.29 -4.10
CA LEU A 598 -0.15 -27.89 -4.98
C LEU A 598 0.31 -26.44 -4.78
N PRO A 599 -0.59 -25.43 -4.74
CA PRO A 599 -0.17 -24.05 -4.51
C PRO A 599 0.54 -23.85 -3.16
N ALA A 600 0.04 -24.51 -2.11
CA ALA A 600 0.64 -24.43 -0.77
C ALA A 600 2.01 -25.10 -0.72
N ILE A 601 2.16 -26.26 -1.38
CA ILE A 601 3.43 -26.97 -1.45
C ILE A 601 4.46 -26.16 -2.24
N ILE A 602 4.10 -25.61 -3.41
CA ILE A 602 5.02 -24.79 -4.22
C ILE A 602 5.43 -23.53 -3.45
N ALA A 603 4.49 -22.87 -2.76
CA ALA A 603 4.82 -21.72 -1.94
C ALA A 603 5.76 -22.08 -0.77
N ALA A 604 5.61 -23.26 -0.17
CA ALA A 604 6.52 -23.74 0.87
C ALA A 604 7.91 -24.08 0.31
N LEU A 605 7.97 -24.75 -0.85
CA LEU A 605 9.24 -25.06 -1.53
C LEU A 605 9.98 -23.78 -1.95
N ASN A 606 9.26 -22.73 -2.35
CA ASN A 606 9.86 -21.42 -2.58
C ASN A 606 10.48 -20.87 -1.29
N ARG A 607 9.74 -20.87 -0.18
CA ARG A 607 10.22 -20.36 1.12
C ARG A 607 11.47 -21.09 1.61
N GLU A 608 11.52 -22.40 1.39
CA GLU A 608 12.64 -23.31 1.71
C GLU A 608 13.75 -23.32 0.67
N GLN A 609 13.73 -22.39 -0.27
CA GLN A 609 14.83 -22.19 -1.19
C GLN A 609 15.07 -23.33 -2.20
N ARG A 610 13.99 -24.02 -2.60
CA ARG A 610 14.07 -25.24 -3.45
C ARG A 610 13.69 -25.02 -4.90
N LEU A 611 13.31 -23.80 -5.29
CA LEU A 611 12.96 -23.43 -6.67
C LEU A 611 14.08 -22.64 -7.38
N HIS A 612 15.26 -22.48 -6.75
CA HIS A 612 16.26 -21.52 -7.20
C HIS A 612 17.71 -22.02 -7.11
N ASP A 613 18.63 -21.23 -7.65
CA ASP A 613 20.07 -21.49 -7.63
C ASP A 613 20.62 -21.68 -6.21
N VAL A 614 21.48 -22.69 -6.02
CA VAL A 614 22.04 -23.10 -4.71
C VAL A 614 23.10 -22.11 -4.19
N VAL A 615 23.20 -20.91 -4.77
CA VAL A 615 24.04 -19.87 -4.18
C VAL A 615 23.38 -19.48 -2.87
N GLU A 616 24.03 -19.78 -1.74
CA GLU A 616 23.61 -19.49 -0.36
C GLU A 616 23.31 -17.99 -0.14
N GLN A 617 22.22 -17.48 -0.69
CA GLN A 617 21.72 -16.16 -0.39
C GLN A 617 20.36 -16.35 0.26
N PRO A 618 20.19 -15.92 1.53
CA PRO A 618 18.87 -15.87 2.14
C PRO A 618 17.94 -14.99 1.30
N PHE A 619 16.66 -14.98 1.67
CA PHE A 619 15.72 -14.02 1.10
C PHE A 619 16.32 -12.62 0.98
N SER A 620 16.14 -12.00 -0.19
CA SER A 620 16.41 -10.58 -0.37
C SER A 620 15.19 -9.92 -0.98
N GLU A 621 14.85 -8.72 -0.51
CA GLU A 621 13.77 -7.96 -1.14
C GLU A 621 14.06 -7.68 -2.62
N ARG A 622 15.34 -7.65 -3.05
CA ARG A 622 15.71 -7.43 -4.44
C ARG A 622 15.53 -8.64 -5.35
N ARG A 623 15.63 -9.88 -4.85
CA ARG A 623 15.59 -11.08 -5.71
C ARG A 623 14.59 -12.14 -5.24
N GLY A 624 13.79 -11.82 -4.23
CA GLY A 624 12.96 -12.81 -3.57
C GLY A 624 13.85 -13.88 -2.95
N ARG A 625 13.54 -15.14 -3.24
CA ARG A 625 14.33 -16.29 -2.81
C ARG A 625 15.50 -16.63 -3.74
N GLY A 626 15.55 -16.12 -4.96
CA GLY A 626 16.67 -16.38 -5.88
C GLY A 626 16.23 -16.47 -7.33
N LEU A 627 17.17 -16.81 -8.21
CA LEU A 627 16.89 -17.03 -9.63
C LEU A 627 16.27 -18.42 -9.83
N LEU A 628 15.17 -18.50 -10.58
CA LEU A 628 14.54 -19.76 -10.97
C LEU A 628 15.57 -20.78 -11.47
N ASP A 629 15.60 -21.95 -10.84
CA ASP A 629 16.41 -23.10 -11.25
C ASP A 629 15.48 -24.29 -11.51
N THR A 630 15.28 -24.58 -12.80
CA THR A 630 14.38 -25.65 -13.22
C THR A 630 14.96 -27.03 -12.90
N SER A 631 16.28 -27.19 -12.86
CA SER A 631 16.90 -28.48 -12.53
C SER A 631 16.72 -28.81 -11.06
N SER A 632 16.95 -27.84 -10.16
CA SER A 632 16.67 -27.97 -8.73
C SER A 632 15.19 -28.22 -8.46
N LEU A 633 14.30 -27.54 -9.19
CA LEU A 633 12.86 -27.75 -9.14
C LEU A 633 12.48 -29.21 -9.44
N LEU A 634 13.01 -29.78 -10.52
CA LEU A 634 12.66 -31.14 -10.97
C LEU A 634 13.33 -32.23 -10.16
N ALA A 635 14.47 -31.96 -9.51
CA ALA A 635 15.11 -32.88 -8.57
C ALA A 635 14.22 -33.25 -7.37
N LEU A 636 13.13 -32.49 -7.13
CA LEU A 636 12.10 -32.83 -6.15
C LEU A 636 11.30 -34.08 -6.53
N GLY A 637 11.14 -34.37 -7.84
CA GLY A 637 10.46 -35.55 -8.38
C GLY A 637 9.04 -35.79 -7.84
N ASP A 638 8.63 -37.06 -7.77
CA ASP A 638 7.33 -37.51 -7.25
C ASP A 638 7.03 -37.09 -5.81
N ARG A 639 8.04 -36.62 -5.06
CA ARG A 639 7.92 -36.37 -3.62
C ARG A 639 7.04 -35.18 -3.31
N ILE A 640 6.88 -34.23 -4.23
CA ILE A 640 6.14 -32.97 -3.97
C ILE A 640 4.73 -33.25 -3.48
N THR A 641 4.01 -34.17 -4.13
CA THR A 641 2.61 -34.46 -3.77
C THR A 641 2.45 -35.22 -2.44
N ASP A 642 3.54 -35.79 -1.92
CA ASP A 642 3.58 -36.55 -0.66
C ASP A 642 4.08 -35.74 0.54
N LEU A 643 4.52 -34.49 0.36
CA LEU A 643 5.02 -33.65 1.46
C LEU A 643 3.90 -33.09 2.32
N ALA A 644 4.02 -33.19 3.64
CA ALA A 644 3.42 -32.21 4.54
C ALA A 644 4.33 -30.96 4.61
N VAL A 645 3.76 -29.79 4.40
CA VAL A 645 4.43 -28.48 4.48
C VAL A 645 3.83 -27.63 5.58
N LEU A 646 4.70 -26.87 6.25
CA LEU A 646 4.31 -25.89 7.24
C LEU A 646 4.09 -24.54 6.57
N VAL A 647 2.85 -24.02 6.64
CA VAL A 647 2.45 -22.77 5.99
C VAL A 647 2.08 -21.74 7.05
N PRO A 648 2.82 -20.62 7.17
CA PRO A 648 2.43 -19.55 8.08
C PRO A 648 1.17 -18.85 7.58
N ASP A 649 0.36 -18.36 8.50
CA ASP A 649 -0.80 -17.50 8.21
C ASP A 649 -0.40 -16.09 7.76
N GLN A 650 0.86 -15.70 7.97
CA GLN A 650 1.42 -14.40 7.63
C GLN A 650 2.76 -14.56 6.89
N ARG A 651 3.02 -13.74 5.84
CA ARG A 651 4.32 -13.72 5.13
C ARG A 651 5.42 -12.97 5.90
N GLN A 652 5.04 -12.17 6.89
CA GLN A 652 5.92 -11.34 7.72
C GLN A 652 5.20 -10.92 9.01
N ILE A 653 5.97 -10.55 10.03
CA ILE A 653 5.45 -9.98 11.28
C ILE A 653 5.75 -8.48 11.27
N VAL A 654 4.72 -7.64 11.44
CA VAL A 654 4.90 -6.19 11.41
C VAL A 654 4.21 -5.57 12.61
N PHE A 655 5.00 -5.05 13.54
CA PHE A 655 4.47 -4.33 14.69
C PHE A 655 4.27 -2.85 14.36
N THR A 656 3.02 -2.40 14.45
CA THR A 656 2.63 -0.99 14.36
C THR A 656 1.64 -0.64 15.48
N HIS A 657 1.40 0.65 15.71
CA HIS A 657 0.28 1.14 16.54
C HIS A 657 0.24 0.61 17.99
N GLY A 658 1.40 0.47 18.63
CA GLY A 658 1.50 0.15 20.05
C GLY A 658 1.16 -1.31 20.35
N VAL A 659 1.02 -2.12 19.30
CA VAL A 659 0.94 -3.57 19.39
C VAL A 659 2.32 -4.09 19.78
N ASP A 660 2.41 -4.67 20.97
CA ASP A 660 3.66 -5.26 21.47
C ASP A 660 3.72 -6.76 21.29
N SER A 661 2.63 -7.36 20.82
CA SER A 661 2.49 -8.80 20.72
C SER A 661 1.69 -9.19 19.50
N GLN A 662 2.19 -10.15 18.74
CA GLN A 662 1.48 -10.77 17.63
C GLN A 662 1.52 -12.28 17.74
N THR A 663 0.51 -12.95 17.20
CA THR A 663 0.45 -14.40 17.13
C THR A 663 0.71 -14.82 15.69
N LEU A 664 1.70 -15.69 15.50
CA LEU A 664 1.99 -16.39 14.26
C LEU A 664 1.42 -17.80 14.36
N GLU A 665 0.56 -18.16 13.41
CA GLU A 665 -0.06 -19.48 13.36
C GLU A 665 0.40 -20.23 12.12
N PHE A 666 0.82 -21.49 12.29
CA PHE A 666 1.12 -22.34 11.14
C PHE A 666 0.02 -23.36 10.89
N ARG A 667 -0.33 -23.50 9.62
CA ARG A 667 -1.23 -24.54 9.10
C ARG A 667 -0.38 -25.61 8.43
N VAL A 668 -0.80 -26.86 8.55
CA VAL A 668 -0.20 -27.96 7.78
C VAL A 668 -0.99 -28.11 6.49
N ALA A 669 -0.30 -28.05 5.36
CA ALA A 669 -0.87 -28.35 4.04
C ALA A 669 -0.10 -29.51 3.40
N GLY A 670 -0.68 -30.14 2.37
CA GLY A 670 -0.04 -31.28 1.71
C GLY A 670 -0.55 -32.63 2.21
N ASN A 671 0.28 -33.66 2.21
CA ASN A 671 -0.17 -35.03 2.43
C ASN A 671 -0.84 -35.20 3.81
N PRO A 672 -2.15 -35.54 3.90
CA PRO A 672 -2.83 -35.70 5.18
C PRO A 672 -2.39 -36.95 5.96
N GLN A 673 -1.64 -37.85 5.32
CA GLN A 673 -1.02 -39.03 5.96
C GLN A 673 0.39 -38.73 6.49
N ASP A 674 0.95 -37.57 6.17
CA ASP A 674 2.19 -37.07 6.76
C ASP A 674 1.86 -36.04 7.83
N SER A 675 2.57 -36.07 8.95
CA SER A 675 2.31 -35.17 10.08
C SER A 675 3.57 -34.39 10.41
N ILE A 676 3.41 -33.08 10.66
CA ILE A 676 4.50 -32.27 11.18
C ILE A 676 4.70 -32.67 12.64
N THR A 677 5.92 -33.09 12.98
CA THR A 677 6.25 -33.67 14.29
C THR A 677 6.98 -32.70 15.20
N GLU A 678 7.67 -31.71 14.63
CA GLU A 678 8.47 -30.73 15.35
C GLU A 678 8.42 -29.40 14.59
N VAL A 679 8.16 -28.29 15.30
CA VAL A 679 8.24 -26.92 14.80
C VAL A 679 9.01 -26.09 15.81
N ILE A 680 10.14 -25.54 15.37
CA ILE A 680 11.01 -24.66 16.13
C ILE A 680 10.95 -23.28 15.47
N VAL A 681 10.66 -22.25 16.25
CA VAL A 681 10.69 -20.86 15.81
C VAL A 681 11.60 -20.09 16.75
N ASN A 682 12.66 -19.51 16.20
CA ASN A 682 13.64 -18.75 16.95
C ASN A 682 13.73 -17.33 16.40
N GLY A 683 13.74 -16.34 17.30
CA GLY A 683 14.16 -14.98 16.93
C GLY A 683 15.66 -14.95 16.71
N VAL A 684 16.10 -14.33 15.61
CA VAL A 684 17.53 -14.13 15.33
C VAL A 684 18.07 -12.90 16.09
N GLN A 685 17.20 -11.97 16.47
CA GLN A 685 17.54 -10.71 17.14
C GLN A 685 17.07 -10.67 18.60
N ASP A 686 17.61 -9.73 19.37
CA ASP A 686 17.41 -9.57 20.81
C ASP A 686 16.31 -8.56 21.19
N TRP A 687 15.68 -7.90 20.22
CA TRP A 687 14.63 -6.90 20.45
C TRP A 687 13.20 -7.46 20.47
N PHE A 688 13.04 -8.78 20.29
CA PHE A 688 11.77 -9.49 20.49
C PHE A 688 12.00 -10.91 21.03
N THR A 689 10.98 -11.47 21.68
CA THR A 689 10.98 -12.87 22.12
C THR A 689 9.95 -13.68 21.36
N VAL A 690 10.17 -14.99 21.30
CA VAL A 690 9.26 -15.95 20.69
C VAL A 690 8.88 -16.98 21.74
N ASP A 691 7.59 -17.09 22.04
CA ASP A 691 7.04 -18.02 23.02
C ASP A 691 6.09 -19.00 22.31
N SER A 692 6.35 -20.31 22.44
CA SER A 692 5.42 -21.31 21.94
C SER A 692 4.13 -21.32 22.77
N MET A 693 2.99 -21.28 22.09
CA MET A 693 1.66 -21.36 22.70
C MET A 693 1.04 -22.77 22.58
N GLY A 694 1.77 -23.73 21.99
CA GLY A 694 1.22 -25.03 21.59
C GLY A 694 0.42 -24.97 20.28
N ASP A 695 0.11 -26.13 19.71
CA ASP A 695 -0.69 -26.29 18.48
C ASP A 695 -0.20 -25.45 17.29
N ASN A 696 1.12 -25.42 17.05
CA ASN A 696 1.76 -24.65 15.98
C ASN A 696 1.50 -23.12 16.04
N ARG A 697 1.23 -22.59 17.24
CA ARG A 697 1.08 -21.15 17.46
C ARG A 697 2.22 -20.60 18.29
N PHE A 698 2.71 -19.44 17.89
CA PHE A 698 3.84 -18.75 18.52
C PHE A 698 3.47 -17.31 18.77
N ARG A 699 3.75 -16.83 19.98
CA ARG A 699 3.64 -15.41 20.32
C ARG A 699 4.98 -14.75 20.08
N ILE A 700 4.99 -13.70 19.27
CA ILE A 700 6.13 -12.82 19.08
C ILE A 700 5.87 -11.58 19.94
N GLN A 701 6.78 -11.27 20.85
CA GLN A 701 6.62 -10.20 21.83
C GLN A 701 7.78 -9.20 21.71
N LEU A 702 7.45 -7.93 21.48
CA LEU A 702 8.45 -6.86 21.44
C LEU A 702 9.03 -6.58 22.83
N LEU A 703 10.34 -6.32 22.85
CA LEU A 703 11.07 -5.82 24.01
C LEU A 703 11.36 -4.32 23.80
N ARG A 704 10.40 -3.44 24.13
CA ARG A 704 10.52 -1.99 23.90
C ARG A 704 11.79 -1.33 24.49
N ASN A 705 12.37 -1.92 25.54
CA ASN A 705 13.58 -1.40 26.17
C ASN A 705 14.88 -1.86 25.48
N ALA A 706 14.79 -2.73 24.47
CA ALA A 706 15.94 -3.30 23.77
C ALA A 706 16.45 -2.43 22.61
N PHE A 707 15.68 -1.42 22.20
CA PHE A 707 16.04 -0.50 21.11
C PHE A 707 15.65 0.94 21.46
N PRO A 708 16.29 1.96 20.85
CA PRO A 708 15.96 3.36 21.13
C PRO A 708 14.49 3.68 20.81
N PRO A 709 13.82 4.55 21.60
CA PRO A 709 12.52 5.09 21.23
C PRO A 709 12.54 5.64 19.80
N ASP A 710 11.42 5.51 19.10
CA ASP A 710 11.20 6.13 17.79
C ASP A 710 12.10 5.62 16.64
N THR A 711 12.77 4.47 16.83
CA THR A 711 13.56 3.81 15.76
C THR A 711 12.83 2.63 15.14
N ALA A 712 12.81 2.58 13.81
CA ALA A 712 12.37 1.39 13.08
C ALA A 712 13.46 0.31 13.17
N GLN A 713 13.07 -0.94 13.43
CA GLN A 713 13.98 -2.09 13.45
C GLN A 713 13.49 -3.16 12.47
N ARG A 714 14.44 -3.92 11.93
CA ARG A 714 14.20 -5.09 11.08
C ARG A 714 14.97 -6.30 11.62
N GLY A 715 14.36 -7.47 11.50
CA GLY A 715 14.90 -8.74 11.94
C GLY A 715 14.22 -9.91 11.24
N ASP A 716 14.51 -11.12 11.68
CA ASP A 716 14.04 -12.36 11.07
C ASP A 716 13.71 -13.40 12.15
N LEU A 717 12.62 -14.13 11.92
CA LEU A 717 12.33 -15.40 12.57
C LEU A 717 12.97 -16.51 11.73
N GLN A 718 13.70 -17.41 12.38
CA GLN A 718 14.13 -18.66 11.78
C GLN A 718 13.16 -19.78 12.17
N ILE A 719 12.57 -20.43 11.17
CA ILE A 719 11.63 -21.54 11.32
C ILE A 719 12.34 -22.82 10.88
N SER A 720 12.26 -23.87 11.69
CA SER A 720 12.77 -25.20 11.39
C SER A 720 11.71 -26.24 11.76
N TYR A 721 11.40 -27.18 10.87
CA TYR A 721 10.35 -28.16 11.11
C TYR A 721 10.65 -29.52 10.49
N LYS A 722 10.04 -30.59 11.02
CA LYS A 722 10.16 -31.97 10.52
C LYS A 722 8.81 -32.59 10.20
N SER A 723 8.76 -33.44 9.19
CA SER A 723 7.61 -34.30 8.91
C SER A 723 7.92 -35.76 9.22
N ALA A 724 6.88 -36.54 9.51
CA ALA A 724 7.02 -37.98 9.80
C ALA A 724 7.65 -38.75 8.63
N GLN A 725 7.42 -38.31 7.39
CA GLN A 725 8.06 -38.88 6.20
C GLN A 725 9.43 -38.30 5.84
N SER A 726 9.75 -37.06 6.24
CA SER A 726 11.07 -36.46 5.97
C SER A 726 12.19 -37.07 6.83
N GLY A 727 11.84 -37.82 7.89
CA GLY A 727 12.78 -38.39 8.83
C GLY A 727 13.45 -37.32 9.69
N ASP A 728 14.73 -37.50 10.03
CA ASP A 728 15.48 -36.59 10.91
C ASP A 728 15.96 -35.29 10.24
N LEU A 729 15.78 -35.12 8.92
CA LEU A 729 16.23 -33.92 8.21
C LEU A 729 15.22 -32.76 8.40
N PRO A 730 15.62 -31.66 9.07
CA PRO A 730 14.76 -30.50 9.23
C PRO A 730 14.65 -29.72 7.91
N ARG A 731 13.47 -29.12 7.70
CA ARG A 731 13.18 -28.14 6.66
C ARG A 731 13.17 -26.76 7.29
N GLU A 732 13.78 -25.77 6.63
CA GLU A 732 14.02 -24.46 7.23
C GLU A 732 13.63 -23.31 6.30
N PHE A 733 13.15 -22.21 6.89
CA PHE A 733 12.91 -20.95 6.20
C PHE A 733 12.88 -19.79 7.21
N SER A 734 12.96 -18.55 6.70
CA SER A 734 12.88 -17.34 7.53
C SER A 734 11.65 -16.49 7.21
N LEU A 735 11.10 -15.82 8.23
CA LEU A 735 10.06 -14.79 8.08
C LEU A 735 10.57 -13.45 8.60
N PRO A 736 10.46 -12.35 7.82
CA PRO A 736 10.92 -11.06 8.28
C PRO A 736 10.01 -10.51 9.39
N VAL A 737 10.63 -9.81 10.33
CA VAL A 737 9.99 -9.08 11.42
C VAL A 737 10.40 -7.62 11.32
N SER A 738 9.43 -6.72 11.36
CA SER A 738 9.66 -5.28 11.41
C SER A 738 8.87 -4.65 12.54
N VAL A 739 9.41 -3.58 13.10
CA VAL A 739 8.72 -2.78 14.10
C VAL A 739 8.82 -1.31 13.76
N GLN A 740 7.69 -0.62 13.91
CA GLN A 740 7.61 0.82 14.01
C GLN A 740 6.92 1.14 15.33
N VAL A 741 7.70 1.69 16.26
CA VAL A 741 7.17 2.05 17.58
C VAL A 741 6.50 3.40 17.47
N PRO A 742 5.21 3.50 17.86
CA PRO A 742 4.57 4.78 17.93
C PRO A 742 5.08 5.61 19.11
N VAL A 743 5.06 6.91 18.86
CA VAL A 743 5.43 7.98 19.76
C VAL A 743 4.55 8.09 21.01
N ASP A 744 5.18 8.55 22.09
CA ASP A 744 4.56 8.93 23.36
C ASP A 744 3.41 9.94 23.13
N GLU A 745 2.29 9.75 23.85
CA GLU A 745 1.13 10.66 23.83
C GLU A 745 1.57 12.08 24.17
N SER A 746 2.57 12.24 25.05
CA SER A 746 3.10 13.54 25.48
C SER A 746 3.63 14.42 24.35
N GLN A 747 4.03 13.82 23.23
CA GLN A 747 4.66 14.50 22.09
C GLN A 747 3.66 14.86 20.98
N ARG A 748 2.37 14.52 21.12
CA ARG A 748 1.35 14.84 20.10
C ARG A 748 1.07 16.34 20.08
N ASN A 749 1.16 16.95 18.90
CA ASN A 749 0.94 18.37 18.74
C ASN A 749 0.51 18.64 17.29
N ALA A 750 -0.64 19.25 17.07
CA ALA A 750 -1.11 19.71 15.76
C ALA A 750 -0.99 21.22 15.55
N GLY A 751 -0.34 21.93 16.48
CA GLY A 751 -0.25 23.38 16.50
C GLY A 751 -1.33 24.04 17.35
N ARG A 752 -1.35 25.37 17.32
CA ARG A 752 -2.30 26.21 18.06
C ARG A 752 -3.73 25.94 17.58
N HIS A 753 -4.61 25.55 18.50
CA HIS A 753 -6.02 25.32 18.20
C HIS A 753 -6.87 26.55 18.56
N TYR A 754 -7.71 26.94 17.62
CA TYR A 754 -8.75 27.93 17.78
C TYR A 754 -10.07 27.19 18.03
N VAL A 755 -10.66 27.43 19.19
CA VAL A 755 -11.92 26.82 19.61
C VAL A 755 -13.01 27.87 19.54
N GLN A 756 -14.05 27.60 18.76
CA GLN A 756 -15.12 28.55 18.45
C GLN A 756 -16.49 28.06 18.93
N LEU A 757 -17.28 28.98 19.48
CA LEU A 757 -18.71 28.82 19.71
C LEU A 757 -19.47 29.68 18.69
N ILE A 758 -20.20 29.00 17.79
CA ILE A 758 -20.94 29.63 16.69
C ILE A 758 -22.45 29.57 17.00
N PRO A 759 -23.16 30.71 17.07
CA PRO A 759 -24.59 30.74 17.40
C PRO A 759 -25.45 30.12 16.28
N VAL A 760 -26.49 29.37 16.68
CA VAL A 760 -27.44 28.74 15.76
C VAL A 760 -28.90 29.02 16.13
N ASP A 761 -29.80 28.95 15.14
CA ASP A 761 -31.24 29.06 15.35
C ASP A 761 -31.87 27.75 15.85
N SER A 762 -33.19 27.78 16.05
CA SER A 762 -33.97 26.62 16.47
C SER A 762 -34.00 25.46 15.45
N ASN A 763 -33.54 25.67 14.22
CA ASN A 763 -33.39 24.64 13.19
C ASN A 763 -31.96 24.08 13.15
N GLY A 764 -31.01 24.70 13.87
CA GLY A 764 -29.59 24.35 13.86
C GLY A 764 -28.78 25.09 12.79
N ASP A 765 -29.37 26.07 12.11
CA ASP A 765 -28.70 26.88 11.08
C ASP A 765 -27.92 28.04 11.74
N ILE A 766 -26.73 28.37 11.22
CA ILE A 766 -25.90 29.47 11.74
C ILE A 766 -26.63 30.81 11.56
N THR A 767 -26.72 31.60 12.64
CA THR A 767 -27.56 32.81 12.67
C THR A 767 -26.84 34.13 12.57
N GLU A 768 -25.56 34.20 12.93
CA GLU A 768 -24.79 35.45 13.02
C GLU A 768 -23.33 35.23 12.59
N ASP A 769 -22.68 36.28 12.07
CA ASP A 769 -21.22 36.33 11.82
C ASP A 769 -20.40 36.54 13.12
N ASP A 770 -21.06 36.51 14.29
CA ASP A 770 -20.47 36.75 15.61
C ASP A 770 -20.25 35.41 16.32
N PHE A 771 -18.99 35.03 16.50
CA PHE A 771 -18.57 33.80 17.18
C PHE A 771 -17.65 34.13 18.35
N HIS A 772 -17.67 33.28 19.38
CA HIS A 772 -16.76 33.41 20.52
C HIS A 772 -15.59 32.44 20.38
N GLU A 773 -14.37 32.95 20.48
CA GLU A 773 -13.16 32.17 20.26
C GLU A 773 -12.26 32.13 21.50
N THR A 774 -11.59 30.99 21.72
CA THR A 774 -10.48 30.86 22.66
C THR A 774 -9.36 30.03 22.02
N ILE A 775 -8.13 30.22 22.51
CA ILE A 775 -6.95 29.54 22.01
C ILE A 775 -6.55 28.44 22.98
N ALA A 776 -6.20 27.27 22.46
CA ALA A 776 -5.63 26.18 23.22
C ALA A 776 -4.28 25.75 22.62
N GLU A 777 -3.32 25.47 23.49
CA GLU A 777 -2.00 24.94 23.15
C GLU A 777 -1.78 23.58 23.81
N ALA A 778 -0.88 22.78 23.23
CA ALA A 778 -0.61 21.42 23.69
C ALA A 778 0.18 21.45 25.01
N VAL A 779 -0.30 20.71 26.01
CA VAL A 779 0.45 20.37 27.23
C VAL A 779 0.35 18.86 27.41
N ASP A 780 1.50 18.16 27.37
CA ASP A 780 1.58 16.70 27.42
C ASP A 780 0.62 16.00 26.43
N GLY A 781 0.57 16.48 25.18
CA GLY A 781 -0.25 15.88 24.13
C GLY A 781 -1.72 16.27 24.11
N ARG A 782 -2.15 17.16 25.02
CA ARG A 782 -3.56 17.51 25.22
C ARG A 782 -3.76 19.01 25.21
N TYR A 783 -4.86 19.44 24.61
CA TYR A 783 -5.25 20.85 24.56
C TYR A 783 -6.39 21.08 25.54
N GLN A 784 -6.30 22.12 26.37
CA GLN A 784 -7.36 22.49 27.28
C GLN A 784 -7.94 23.84 26.88
N PHE A 785 -9.26 23.94 26.85
CA PHE A 785 -9.95 25.20 26.58
C PHE A 785 -11.01 25.50 27.64
N ARG A 786 -11.35 26.79 27.77
CA ARG A 786 -12.34 27.28 28.73
C ARG A 786 -13.05 28.52 28.19
N PHE A 787 -14.38 28.50 28.25
CA PHE A 787 -15.24 29.66 28.07
C PHE A 787 -15.92 30.03 29.40
N ASP A 788 -16.13 31.33 29.65
CA ASP A 788 -16.98 31.84 30.73
C ASP A 788 -18.41 32.09 30.19
N PRO A 789 -19.42 31.29 30.57
CA PRO A 789 -20.79 31.44 30.08
C PRO A 789 -21.45 32.77 30.47
N ARG A 790 -20.84 33.58 31.33
CA ARG A 790 -21.34 34.91 31.71
C ARG A 790 -20.93 35.99 30.71
N GLU A 791 -19.93 35.71 29.87
CA GLU A 791 -19.44 36.59 28.81
C GLU A 791 -20.04 36.24 27.44
N ILE A 792 -20.83 35.17 27.39
CA ILE A 792 -21.48 34.64 26.18
C ILE A 792 -22.99 34.82 26.32
N PRO A 793 -23.70 35.38 25.32
CA PRO A 793 -25.15 35.46 25.33
C PRO A 793 -25.81 34.08 25.54
N PRO A 794 -26.91 33.98 26.30
CA PRO A 794 -27.62 32.71 26.42
C PRO A 794 -28.25 32.32 25.08
N GLY A 795 -28.01 31.09 24.63
CA GLY A 795 -28.41 30.63 23.30
C GLY A 795 -27.88 29.22 22.99
N ASP A 796 -28.16 28.74 21.79
CA ASP A 796 -27.67 27.46 21.28
C ASP A 796 -26.46 27.69 20.37
N TYR A 797 -25.39 26.93 20.57
CA TYR A 797 -24.11 27.13 19.89
C TYR A 797 -23.51 25.83 19.35
N LEU A 798 -22.97 25.84 18.14
CA LEU A 798 -22.05 24.81 17.67
C LEU A 798 -20.66 25.06 18.27
N LEU A 799 -19.98 23.97 18.61
CA LEU A 799 -18.62 24.02 19.15
C LEU A 799 -17.67 23.36 18.15
N ILE A 800 -16.73 24.14 17.64
CA ILE A 800 -15.74 23.74 16.63
C ILE A 800 -14.34 23.98 17.20
N ALA A 801 -13.40 23.12 16.86
CA ALA A 801 -11.99 23.39 17.08
C ALA A 801 -11.19 23.10 15.81
N GLY A 802 -10.30 24.01 15.44
CA GLY A 802 -9.41 23.81 14.30
C GLY A 802 -8.09 24.58 14.41
N THR A 803 -7.17 24.30 13.51
CA THR A 803 -5.88 24.99 13.39
C THR A 803 -5.88 25.93 12.18
N ASP A 804 -5.03 26.95 12.21
CA ASP A 804 -4.78 27.89 11.10
C ASP A 804 -3.26 27.94 10.87
N ILE A 805 -2.73 27.03 10.05
CA ILE A 805 -1.27 26.79 9.98
C ILE A 805 -0.57 27.83 9.10
N ASP A 806 -1.26 28.30 8.06
CA ASP A 806 -0.76 29.31 7.13
C ASP A 806 -1.18 30.74 7.50
N ASN A 807 -1.95 30.88 8.59
CA ASN A 807 -2.45 32.16 9.11
C ASN A 807 -3.27 32.92 8.06
N ASN A 808 -4.17 32.25 7.37
CA ASN A 808 -5.04 32.89 6.37
C ASN A 808 -6.39 33.34 6.95
N GLY A 809 -6.62 33.07 8.25
CA GLY A 809 -7.85 33.45 8.94
C GLY A 809 -9.02 32.51 8.69
N LEU A 810 -8.77 31.35 8.07
CA LEU A 810 -9.72 30.26 7.93
C LEU A 810 -9.23 29.06 8.73
N LEU A 811 -10.16 28.40 9.42
CA LEU A 811 -9.95 27.14 10.13
C LEU A 811 -10.54 26.00 9.32
N CYS A 812 -10.05 24.80 9.59
CA CYS A 812 -10.59 23.56 9.06
C CYS A 812 -10.50 23.50 7.53
N GLU A 813 -9.42 24.01 6.95
CA GLU A 813 -9.09 23.77 5.55
C GLU A 813 -8.37 22.44 5.34
N ASP A 814 -8.28 22.01 4.08
CA ASP A 814 -7.44 20.85 3.73
C ASP A 814 -5.98 21.12 4.18
N GLY A 815 -5.40 20.15 4.86
CA GLY A 815 -4.09 20.27 5.51
C GLY A 815 -4.13 20.71 6.97
N GLU A 816 -5.30 21.10 7.50
CA GLU A 816 -5.46 21.62 8.88
C GLU A 816 -6.22 20.66 9.77
N ALA A 817 -5.95 20.71 11.08
CA ALA A 817 -6.67 19.90 12.04
C ALA A 817 -8.05 20.48 12.31
N CYS A 818 -9.07 19.64 12.38
CA CYS A 818 -10.45 20.08 12.63
C CYS A 818 -11.27 19.05 13.44
N SER A 819 -12.25 19.55 14.19
CA SER A 819 -13.28 18.75 14.87
C SER A 819 -14.53 19.58 15.17
N GLU A 820 -15.68 18.91 15.18
CA GLU A 820 -16.97 19.45 15.63
C GLU A 820 -17.52 18.60 16.79
N PHE A 821 -18.21 19.24 17.75
CA PHE A 821 -18.79 18.53 18.90
C PHE A 821 -20.31 18.36 18.78
N PRO A 822 -20.87 17.18 19.14
CA PRO A 822 -20.17 15.93 19.41
C PRO A 822 -19.71 15.26 18.10
N GLU A 823 -18.61 14.52 18.15
CA GLU A 823 -18.03 13.87 16.97
C GLU A 823 -18.94 12.79 16.35
N THR A 824 -19.84 12.20 17.16
CA THR A 824 -20.67 11.06 16.74
C THR A 824 -22.11 11.51 16.47
N GLY A 825 -22.54 11.33 15.22
CA GLY A 825 -23.91 11.65 14.79
C GLY A 825 -24.09 13.08 14.23
N GLY A 826 -23.01 13.78 13.92
CA GLY A 826 -22.98 15.16 13.41
C GLY A 826 -23.01 16.21 14.52
N ALA A 827 -22.55 17.42 14.21
CA ALA A 827 -22.55 18.55 15.14
C ALA A 827 -23.93 18.79 15.77
N GLN A 828 -23.96 19.00 17.09
CA GLN A 828 -25.18 19.27 17.84
C GLN A 828 -24.98 20.51 18.70
N ALA A 829 -25.99 21.36 18.72
CA ALA A 829 -25.93 22.60 19.47
C ALA A 829 -25.80 22.34 20.98
N ILE A 830 -24.95 23.12 21.63
CA ILE A 830 -24.79 23.22 23.06
C ILE A 830 -25.55 24.45 23.53
N THR A 831 -26.56 24.24 24.38
CA THR A 831 -27.24 25.35 25.05
C THR A 831 -26.35 25.97 26.12
N ILE A 832 -26.07 27.26 25.96
CA ILE A 832 -25.32 28.10 26.90
C ILE A 832 -26.29 28.96 27.70
N THR A 833 -26.09 28.97 29.03
CA THR A 833 -26.79 29.80 30.01
C THR A 833 -25.75 30.36 30.99
N PRO A 834 -26.02 31.46 31.70
CA PRO A 834 -25.07 32.02 32.67
C PRO A 834 -24.66 31.04 33.79
N GLU A 835 -25.45 29.98 34.01
CA GLU A 835 -25.20 28.92 34.97
C GLU A 835 -24.56 27.65 34.38
N THR A 836 -24.29 27.61 33.07
CA THR A 836 -23.79 26.42 32.37
C THR A 836 -22.48 25.90 33.00
N ARG A 837 -22.47 24.59 33.27
CA ARG A 837 -21.32 23.82 33.79
C ARG A 837 -21.19 22.55 32.98
N LYS A 838 -20.32 22.58 31.98
CA LYS A 838 -20.15 21.44 31.07
C LYS A 838 -18.67 21.25 30.79
N THR A 839 -18.25 20.00 30.79
CA THR A 839 -16.93 19.59 30.32
C THR A 839 -17.13 18.68 29.12
N VAL A 840 -16.42 18.96 28.04
CA VAL A 840 -16.50 18.18 26.79
C VAL A 840 -15.14 17.64 26.41
N THR A 841 -15.13 16.53 25.68
CA THR A 841 -13.92 16.00 25.07
C THR A 841 -14.18 15.89 23.58
N MET A 842 -13.19 16.31 22.80
CA MET A 842 -13.20 16.27 21.34
C MET A 842 -11.84 15.78 20.84
N THR A 843 -11.80 15.33 19.60
CA THR A 843 -10.64 14.75 18.94
C THR A 843 -10.49 15.45 17.60
N THR A 844 -9.35 16.10 17.36
CA THR A 844 -9.07 16.73 16.07
C THR A 844 -8.12 15.86 15.26
N ARG A 845 -8.21 16.02 13.94
CA ARG A 845 -7.40 15.32 12.95
C ARG A 845 -7.19 16.20 11.73
N TYR A 846 -6.07 16.01 11.03
CA TYR A 846 -5.80 16.74 9.79
C TYR A 846 -6.82 16.36 8.71
N LEU A 847 -7.39 17.36 8.07
CA LEU A 847 -8.32 17.19 6.97
C LEU A 847 -7.54 16.85 5.70
N LEU A 848 -7.98 15.77 5.05
CA LEU A 848 -7.56 15.42 3.70
C LEU A 848 -8.67 15.85 2.72
N PRO A 849 -8.41 15.99 1.40
CA PRO A 849 -9.36 16.45 0.38
C PRO A 849 -10.57 15.53 0.13
N VAL A 850 -10.89 14.68 1.11
CA VAL A 850 -11.78 13.54 0.97
C VAL A 850 -12.63 13.29 2.22
N SER A 851 -12.60 14.17 3.22
CA SER A 851 -13.49 14.09 4.39
C SER A 851 -14.42 15.29 4.46
N SER A 852 -15.62 15.14 3.89
CA SER A 852 -16.79 15.96 4.23
C SER A 852 -17.30 15.62 5.64
N GLN A 853 -16.45 15.71 6.66
CA GLN A 853 -16.89 15.54 8.05
C GLN A 853 -17.19 16.85 8.76
N SER A 854 -16.92 18.02 8.16
CA SER A 854 -17.57 19.24 8.63
C SER A 854 -18.77 19.53 7.74
N THR A 855 -19.95 19.68 8.34
CA THR A 855 -21.14 20.19 7.67
C THR A 855 -21.05 21.69 7.35
N LEU A 856 -19.89 22.30 7.64
CA LEU A 856 -19.74 23.74 7.89
C LEU A 856 -18.84 24.44 6.85
N GLY A 857 -17.99 23.72 6.11
CA GLY A 857 -16.95 24.35 5.27
C GLY A 857 -15.84 25.01 6.10
N SER A 858 -14.92 25.74 5.46
CA SER A 858 -13.88 26.50 6.17
C SER A 858 -14.50 27.60 7.04
N GLN A 859 -14.02 27.76 8.27
CA GLN A 859 -14.59 28.70 9.25
C GLN A 859 -13.71 29.95 9.42
N PRO A 860 -14.26 31.17 9.37
CA PRO A 860 -13.47 32.38 9.61
C PRO A 860 -12.99 32.47 11.07
N ARG A 861 -11.83 33.09 11.27
CA ARG A 861 -11.22 33.36 12.59
C ARG A 861 -11.05 34.87 12.81
N GLN A 862 -11.04 35.31 14.07
CA GLN A 862 -10.76 36.71 14.43
C GLN A 862 -9.24 36.99 14.46
N GLN A 863 -8.84 38.15 13.94
CA GLN A 863 -7.49 38.67 14.14
C GLN A 863 -7.38 39.18 15.58
N GLN A 864 -6.69 38.43 16.44
CA GLN A 864 -6.46 38.78 17.85
C GLN A 864 -5.19 39.60 18.06
#